data_AF-A0A942ZT40-F1
#
_entry.id   AF-A0A942ZT40-F1
#
_cell.length_a   1.000
_cell.length_b   1.000
_cell.length_c   1.000
_cell.angle_alpha   90.00
_cell.angle_beta   90.00
_cell.angle_gamma   90.00
#
_symmetry.space_group_name_H-M   'P 1'
#
loop_
_entity.id
_entity.type
_entity.pdbx_description
1 polymer ?
#
loop_
_entity_poly.entity_id
_entity_poly.type
_entity_poly.pdbx_seq_one_letter_code
_entity_poly.pdbx_strand_id
1 'polypeptide(L)'
;MKRWWNRLKISHKIILGFLGLIALPLSLLLTFNFFSFTAQYEQRLTQSGRDMLGIVVQDINEKLDHVEMLVQVLASNRRLVSFLSRDYEGAASYEEYTQTVLPLLEGAGNTVTPPIERILLLTDNGTIPEGYGMVYHMDAAPESIPESLLDGGSADVWYVTEEDGAQVLYYICPVLSSPRKSEGYILARMLGEKLFSEIRMLQEGETALFLLDAENRPVFSNVQTDADFHFSEETAAQGTVRYFSAPLERLPLRVGVALPAGENGILQRNSLLTLVLMGLLSFLFLSLFYSLLRSVIARLRRYGDDMERIAADDFNGALAIEWLDEIGIIGQQFNRVLERMHALMQENIRKETAYKDAQLKALLLQINPHFIYNTLDMFAGKLTLDGEYELADTMCDFAQMIRYNTVASGTSLPLRDELEHVRNYVSLQRCRYGARVVLRIHAAESLLGVSIPRFLLQPIVENAFEHGFAGRAPDAERCIVVSAKRLGKRLILRVWDNGQGMEPEQVEAGNRAGKYQRPPADFCARRRPAGAAQPQGPVYERVCSVGAVGCRAVRAAENGKTLCGKGREQMLSILIVDDDPLLCAAMRRKIQMVDQENKLGIREITAAHSVQEAWDVLRGRTVDVLISDIQMPYQSGLDLVREVSRTYPEIQIVILSGYDDYTYMRGAMRSGAVDYLLKPVKLVQIQEVLLKCAENLRARGGQAAERDGLSRLEDWLNGLQRGESGEPPDFLSRPVFWVAWGFGGQDARRAALLRGFCVQAHRDDADLYPVQSADGDSVLLINTAGRRAETVEACLMACRAFCAAEGAEICFAVSRPFDDPGAYPAFYKEARYTAAYRMLEPFSIRFAAPRWTVERSRLPRYQARVHAAFQSRNFAGIREWLQKIFCLDFFQAQPYPEEIRGFYNYWVSQMQEMASAFHLELEPFPHFTRFESLESMQAYLQSALERVEAAGNASTDKYAYILSTAMEYVEQNYNREISMNEVAEKVSVSYNYFSRLFKAQMNQSFSEYVASVRMREAKRLIEEDPSIKIKDVAALVGYESVYAFSRAFKQYFHVSPKQKRAR
;
A
#
# COMPACT_ATOMS: atom_id res chain seq x y z
N MET A 1 -23.39 -13.41 -3.63
CA MET A 1 -22.49 -14.49 -4.08
C MET A 1 -21.33 -14.04 -4.97
N LYS A 2 -21.55 -13.33 -6.09
CA LYS A 2 -20.46 -12.92 -7.03
C LYS A 2 -19.29 -12.17 -6.35
N ARG A 3 -19.59 -11.21 -5.45
CA ARG A 3 -18.56 -10.49 -4.66
C ARG A 3 -17.79 -11.37 -3.66
N TRP A 4 -18.44 -12.36 -3.07
CA TRP A 4 -17.81 -13.30 -2.14
C TRP A 4 -16.90 -14.27 -2.90
N TRP A 5 -17.37 -14.80 -4.03
CA TRP A 5 -16.58 -15.64 -4.92
C TRP A 5 -15.36 -14.89 -5.46
N ASN A 6 -15.47 -13.61 -5.82
CA ASN A 6 -14.35 -12.85 -6.34
C ASN A 6 -13.28 -12.49 -5.30
N ARG A 7 -13.60 -12.55 -3.99
CA ARG A 7 -12.65 -12.34 -2.90
C ARG A 7 -11.97 -13.63 -2.41
N LEU A 8 -12.47 -14.79 -2.82
CA LEU A 8 -11.85 -16.06 -2.49
C LEU A 8 -10.55 -16.25 -3.27
N LYS A 9 -9.51 -16.60 -2.51
CA LYS A 9 -8.21 -17.03 -3.00
C LYS A 9 -8.36 -18.15 -4.04
N ILE A 10 -7.59 -18.07 -5.12
CA ILE A 10 -7.56 -19.05 -6.20
C ILE A 10 -7.18 -20.43 -5.67
N SER A 11 -6.25 -20.49 -4.71
CA SER A 11 -5.91 -21.72 -3.99
C SER A 11 -7.15 -22.42 -3.40
N HIS A 12 -8.03 -21.67 -2.75
CA HIS A 12 -9.24 -22.22 -2.14
C HIS A 12 -10.27 -22.65 -3.19
N LYS A 13 -10.37 -21.92 -4.30
CA LYS A 13 -11.23 -22.30 -5.44
C LYS A 13 -10.76 -23.58 -6.11
N ILE A 14 -9.44 -23.73 -6.29
CA ILE A 14 -8.83 -24.95 -6.84
C ILE A 14 -9.00 -26.12 -5.87
N ILE A 15 -8.75 -25.93 -4.57
CA ILE A 15 -8.94 -26.96 -3.53
C ILE A 15 -10.40 -27.43 -3.48
N LEU A 16 -11.37 -26.51 -3.49
CA LEU A 16 -12.80 -26.86 -3.56
C LEU A 16 -13.15 -27.63 -4.83
N GLY A 17 -12.55 -27.24 -5.96
CA GLY A 17 -12.66 -27.95 -7.22
C GLY A 17 -12.10 -29.37 -7.16
N PHE A 18 -10.90 -29.56 -6.60
CA PHE A 18 -10.28 -30.87 -6.41
C PHE A 18 -11.05 -31.74 -5.42
N LEU A 19 -11.51 -31.17 -4.30
CA LEU A 19 -12.32 -31.90 -3.32
C LEU A 19 -13.58 -32.47 -3.95
N GLY A 20 -14.28 -31.70 -4.78
CA GLY A 20 -15.45 -32.26 -5.48
C GLY A 20 -15.07 -33.19 -6.64
N LEU A 21 -13.92 -32.99 -7.31
CA LEU A 21 -13.40 -33.93 -8.31
C LEU A 21 -13.06 -35.30 -7.68
N ILE A 22 -12.62 -35.32 -6.42
CA ILE A 22 -12.34 -36.55 -5.64
C ILE A 22 -13.65 -37.14 -5.08
N ALA A 23 -14.57 -36.31 -4.61
CA ALA A 23 -15.86 -36.75 -4.10
C ALA A 23 -16.70 -37.47 -5.17
N LEU A 24 -16.54 -37.09 -6.43
CA LEU A 24 -17.27 -37.64 -7.57
C LEU A 24 -17.03 -39.15 -7.78
N PRO A 25 -15.79 -39.64 -8.04
CA PRO A 25 -15.51 -41.06 -8.15
C PRO A 25 -15.75 -41.81 -6.84
N LEU A 26 -15.55 -41.19 -5.68
CA LEU A 26 -15.88 -41.80 -4.39
C LEU A 26 -17.38 -42.06 -4.26
N SER A 27 -18.20 -41.09 -4.66
CA SER A 27 -19.66 -41.22 -4.63
C SER A 27 -20.18 -42.25 -5.63
N LEU A 28 -19.61 -42.29 -6.85
CA LEU A 28 -19.91 -43.32 -7.85
C LEU A 28 -19.53 -44.71 -7.34
N LEU A 29 -18.35 -44.85 -6.73
CA LEU A 29 -17.88 -46.12 -6.18
C LEU A 29 -18.71 -46.57 -4.98
N LEU A 30 -19.11 -45.66 -4.09
CA LEU A 30 -20.03 -45.96 -2.99
C LEU A 30 -21.40 -46.40 -3.50
N THR A 31 -21.95 -45.71 -4.51
CA THR A 31 -23.25 -46.06 -5.10
C THR A 31 -23.20 -47.39 -5.84
N PHE A 32 -22.12 -47.64 -6.59
CA PHE A 32 -21.89 -48.93 -7.27
C PHE A 32 -21.72 -50.08 -6.28
N ASN A 33 -20.97 -49.89 -5.19
CA ASN A 33 -20.82 -50.89 -4.13
C ASN A 33 -22.14 -51.15 -3.43
N PHE A 34 -22.94 -50.11 -3.16
CA PHE A 34 -24.26 -50.26 -2.56
C PHE A 34 -25.18 -51.09 -3.47
N PHE A 35 -25.23 -50.79 -4.78
CA PHE A 35 -26.01 -51.58 -5.75
C PHE A 35 -25.54 -53.04 -5.81
N SER A 36 -24.22 -53.25 -5.94
CA SER A 36 -23.63 -54.58 -5.98
C SER A 36 -23.96 -55.38 -4.73
N PHE A 37 -23.92 -54.74 -3.56
CA PHE A 37 -24.31 -55.35 -2.29
C PHE A 37 -25.79 -55.73 -2.26
N THR A 38 -26.70 -54.84 -2.69
CA THR A 38 -28.14 -55.15 -2.72
C THR A 38 -28.48 -56.29 -3.68
N ALA A 39 -27.86 -56.33 -4.86
CA ALA A 39 -28.05 -57.40 -5.83
C ALA A 39 -27.50 -58.75 -5.31
N GLN A 40 -26.31 -58.74 -4.72
CA GLN A 40 -25.73 -59.93 -4.10
C GLN A 40 -26.54 -60.43 -2.89
N TYR A 41 -27.11 -59.51 -2.10
CA TYR A 41 -27.97 -59.86 -0.97
C TYR A 41 -29.25 -60.56 -1.43
N GLU A 42 -29.92 -60.05 -2.47
CA GLU A 42 -31.12 -60.67 -3.02
C GLU A 42 -30.84 -62.06 -3.61
N GLN A 43 -29.72 -62.22 -4.31
CA GLN A 43 -29.27 -63.53 -4.78
C GLN A 43 -29.00 -64.50 -3.64
N ARG A 44 -28.30 -64.06 -2.58
CA ARG A 44 -28.03 -64.88 -1.40
C ARG A 44 -29.32 -65.29 -0.70
N LEU A 45 -30.26 -64.37 -0.53
CA LEU A 45 -31.56 -64.65 0.11
C LEU A 45 -32.37 -65.69 -0.68
N THR A 46 -32.39 -65.55 -2.01
CA THR A 46 -33.06 -66.50 -2.92
C THR A 46 -32.41 -67.89 -2.86
N GLN A 47 -31.08 -67.93 -2.85
CA GLN A 47 -30.32 -69.18 -2.74
C GLN A 47 -30.60 -69.85 -1.39
N SER A 48 -30.49 -69.11 -0.27
CA SER A 48 -30.79 -69.64 1.06
C SER A 48 -32.22 -70.16 1.19
N GLY A 49 -33.21 -69.48 0.59
CA GLY A 49 -34.59 -69.96 0.55
C GLY A 49 -34.77 -71.27 -0.21
N ARG A 50 -34.10 -71.42 -1.36
CA ARG A 50 -34.11 -72.69 -2.13
C ARG A 50 -33.37 -73.81 -1.42
N ASP A 51 -32.22 -73.52 -0.82
CA ASP A 51 -31.43 -74.50 -0.06
C ASP A 51 -32.26 -75.02 1.13
N MET A 52 -32.92 -74.10 1.86
CA MET A 52 -33.79 -74.46 2.98
C MET A 52 -35.02 -75.26 2.54
N LEU A 53 -35.66 -74.88 1.43
CA LEU A 53 -36.76 -75.66 0.85
C LEU A 53 -36.29 -77.07 0.45
N GLY A 54 -35.11 -77.19 -0.15
CA GLY A 54 -34.51 -78.48 -0.49
C GLY A 54 -34.27 -79.37 0.74
N ILE A 55 -33.74 -78.79 1.83
CA ILE A 55 -33.56 -79.50 3.11
C ILE A 55 -34.90 -80.03 3.64
N VAL A 56 -35.95 -79.21 3.63
CA VAL A 56 -37.28 -79.61 4.15
C VAL A 56 -37.93 -80.68 3.26
N VAL A 57 -37.86 -80.54 1.93
CA VAL A 57 -38.39 -81.55 1.00
C VAL A 57 -37.67 -82.88 1.15
N GLN A 58 -36.33 -82.85 1.28
CA GLN A 58 -35.54 -84.04 1.50
C GLN A 58 -35.91 -84.73 2.83
N ASP A 59 -36.02 -83.98 3.92
CA ASP A 59 -36.43 -84.51 5.24
C ASP A 59 -37.82 -85.17 5.19
N ILE A 60 -38.78 -84.54 4.49
CA ILE A 60 -40.12 -85.13 4.30
C ILE A 60 -40.05 -86.41 3.46
N ASN A 61 -39.27 -86.44 2.38
CA ASN A 61 -39.13 -87.64 1.57
C ASN A 61 -38.46 -88.79 2.34
N GLU A 62 -37.42 -88.52 3.13
CA GLU A 62 -36.77 -89.51 4.00
C GLU A 62 -37.76 -90.07 5.04
N LYS A 63 -38.63 -89.22 5.58
CA LYS A 63 -39.72 -89.61 6.47
C LYS A 63 -40.77 -90.50 5.79
N LEU A 64 -41.17 -90.18 4.56
CA LEU A 64 -42.08 -91.02 3.77
C LEU A 64 -41.43 -92.36 3.45
N ASP A 65 -40.13 -92.38 3.09
CA ASP A 65 -39.35 -93.60 2.85
C ASP A 65 -39.37 -94.53 4.08
N HIS A 66 -39.24 -93.97 5.28
CA HIS A 66 -39.30 -94.77 6.51
C HIS A 66 -40.68 -95.41 6.72
N VAL A 67 -41.77 -94.70 6.44
CA VAL A 67 -43.13 -95.24 6.55
C VAL A 67 -43.37 -96.31 5.49
N GLU A 68 -43.00 -96.05 4.23
CA GLU A 68 -43.09 -97.01 3.13
C GLU A 68 -42.34 -98.30 3.46
N MET A 69 -41.06 -98.18 3.83
CA MET A 69 -40.21 -99.32 4.18
C MET A 69 -40.80 -100.13 5.33
N LEU A 70 -41.27 -99.48 6.39
CA LEU A 70 -41.87 -100.15 7.54
C LEU A 70 -43.12 -100.94 7.12
N VAL A 71 -44.05 -100.31 6.39
CA VAL A 71 -45.31 -100.94 5.99
C VAL A 71 -45.09 -102.04 4.97
N GLN A 72 -44.15 -101.89 4.03
CA GLN A 72 -43.75 -102.95 3.10
C GLN A 72 -43.13 -104.15 3.82
N VAL A 73 -42.32 -103.92 4.86
CA VAL A 73 -41.77 -104.98 5.70
C VAL A 73 -42.88 -105.72 6.46
N LEU A 74 -43.90 -105.00 6.94
CA LEU A 74 -45.08 -105.61 7.55
C LEU A 74 -45.86 -106.44 6.53
N ALA A 75 -46.15 -105.88 5.36
CA ALA A 75 -46.90 -106.55 4.29
C ALA A 75 -46.19 -107.81 3.77
N SER A 76 -44.85 -107.81 3.77
CA SER A 76 -44.03 -108.96 3.37
C SER A 76 -43.79 -109.97 4.49
N ASN A 77 -44.27 -109.69 5.72
CA ASN A 77 -44.05 -110.58 6.85
C ASN A 77 -44.82 -111.88 6.66
N ARG A 78 -44.09 -113.00 6.50
CA ARG A 78 -44.67 -114.33 6.24
C ARG A 78 -45.75 -114.74 7.24
N ARG A 79 -45.65 -114.30 8.50
CA ARG A 79 -46.63 -114.62 9.54
C ARG A 79 -47.94 -113.85 9.33
N LEU A 80 -47.84 -112.57 8.98
CA LEU A 80 -49.01 -111.75 8.63
C LEU A 80 -49.72 -112.28 7.38
N VAL A 81 -48.96 -112.55 6.31
CA VAL A 81 -49.50 -113.11 5.06
C VAL A 81 -50.18 -114.46 5.31
N SER A 82 -49.53 -115.35 6.05
CA SER A 82 -50.09 -116.67 6.39
C SER A 82 -51.38 -116.55 7.19
N PHE A 83 -51.45 -115.62 8.14
CA PHE A 83 -52.62 -115.39 8.98
C PHE A 83 -53.83 -114.94 8.15
N LEU A 84 -53.64 -113.99 7.22
CA LEU A 84 -54.73 -113.52 6.36
C LEU A 84 -55.24 -114.58 5.38
N SER A 85 -54.35 -115.45 4.90
CA SER A 85 -54.68 -116.46 3.88
C SER A 85 -55.47 -117.69 4.37
N ARG A 86 -55.69 -117.84 5.68
CA ARG A 86 -56.31 -119.03 6.28
C ARG A 86 -57.64 -118.70 6.94
N ASP A 87 -58.57 -119.66 6.96
CA ASP A 87 -59.83 -119.51 7.66
C ASP A 87 -59.61 -119.38 9.18
N TYR A 88 -60.39 -118.50 9.80
CA TYR A 88 -60.35 -118.28 11.24
C TYR A 88 -61.12 -119.40 11.97
N GLU A 89 -60.40 -120.25 12.72
CA GLU A 89 -60.96 -121.44 13.37
C GLU A 89 -61.23 -121.22 14.88
N GLY A 90 -61.33 -119.97 15.35
CA GLY A 90 -61.61 -119.65 16.74
C GLY A 90 -60.35 -119.48 17.61
N ALA A 91 -60.24 -120.22 18.72
CA ALA A 91 -59.26 -119.95 19.78
C ALA A 91 -57.79 -120.01 19.34
N ALA A 92 -57.43 -120.92 18.42
CA ALA A 92 -56.05 -121.05 17.91
C ALA A 92 -55.64 -119.83 17.06
N SER A 93 -56.52 -119.38 16.17
CA SER A 93 -56.30 -118.17 15.36
C SER A 93 -56.25 -116.89 16.21
N TYR A 94 -56.99 -116.83 17.33
CA TYR A 94 -56.88 -115.71 18.28
C TYR A 94 -55.52 -115.64 18.97
N GLU A 95 -55.00 -116.79 19.39
CA GLU A 95 -53.71 -116.87 20.06
C GLU A 95 -52.57 -116.50 19.09
N GLU A 96 -52.62 -116.98 17.84
CA GLU A 96 -51.69 -116.58 16.77
C GLU A 96 -51.75 -115.07 16.52
N TYR A 97 -52.94 -114.49 16.43
CA TYR A 97 -53.12 -113.05 16.29
C TYR A 97 -52.50 -112.27 17.45
N THR A 98 -52.86 -112.60 18.69
CA THR A 98 -52.47 -111.82 19.89
C THR A 98 -50.98 -111.99 20.24
N GLN A 99 -50.39 -113.17 20.03
CA GLN A 99 -48.99 -113.41 20.35
C GLN A 99 -48.03 -113.07 19.21
N THR A 100 -48.53 -112.98 17.97
CA THR A 100 -47.65 -112.92 16.79
C THR A 100 -47.95 -111.75 15.87
N VAL A 101 -49.21 -111.53 15.49
CA VAL A 101 -49.58 -110.50 14.51
C VAL A 101 -49.77 -109.13 15.16
N LEU A 102 -50.53 -109.05 16.25
CA LEU A 102 -50.83 -107.82 16.97
C LEU A 102 -49.56 -107.12 17.49
N PRO A 103 -48.56 -107.80 18.11
CA PRO A 103 -47.34 -107.14 18.55
C PRO A 103 -46.48 -106.57 17.41
N LEU A 104 -46.54 -107.17 16.21
CA LEU A 104 -45.86 -106.65 15.02
C LEU A 104 -46.50 -105.35 14.53
N LEU A 105 -47.84 -105.26 14.56
CA LEU A 105 -48.59 -104.08 14.16
C LEU A 105 -48.50 -102.95 15.20
N GLU A 106 -48.60 -103.27 16.50
CA GLU A 106 -48.49 -102.29 17.59
C GLU A 106 -47.06 -101.74 17.74
N GLY A 107 -46.04 -102.57 17.51
CA GLY A 107 -44.63 -102.15 17.55
C GLY A 107 -44.20 -101.25 16.39
N ALA A 108 -44.91 -101.32 15.26
CA ALA A 108 -44.64 -100.53 14.07
C ALA A 108 -45.06 -99.06 14.22
N GLY A 109 -46.19 -98.77 14.89
CA GLY A 109 -46.74 -97.42 14.95
C GLY A 109 -45.86 -96.37 15.66
N ASN A 110 -45.05 -96.80 16.62
CA ASN A 110 -44.22 -95.91 17.47
C ASN A 110 -42.73 -95.90 17.12
N THR A 111 -42.29 -96.68 16.13
CA THR A 111 -40.85 -96.84 15.80
C THR A 111 -40.39 -95.98 14.63
N VAL A 112 -41.31 -95.28 13.96
CA VAL A 112 -41.02 -94.44 12.79
C VAL A 112 -41.31 -92.98 13.10
N THR A 113 -40.46 -92.11 12.57
CA THR A 113 -40.74 -90.69 12.44
C THR A 113 -41.10 -90.42 10.98
N PRO A 114 -42.27 -89.83 10.70
CA PRO A 114 -43.30 -89.33 11.62
C PRO A 114 -44.11 -90.47 12.26
N PRO A 115 -44.71 -90.23 13.43
CA PRO A 115 -45.52 -91.24 14.12
C PRO A 115 -46.74 -91.62 13.29
N ILE A 116 -46.94 -92.92 13.10
CA ILE A 116 -48.14 -93.46 12.45
C ILE A 116 -49.26 -93.46 13.50
N GLU A 117 -50.34 -92.76 13.21
CA GLU A 117 -51.45 -92.61 14.16
C GLU A 117 -52.24 -93.91 14.31
N ARG A 118 -52.45 -94.62 13.19
CA ARG A 118 -53.15 -95.91 13.18
C ARG A 118 -52.74 -96.77 11.99
N ILE A 119 -52.62 -98.06 12.20
CA ILE A 119 -52.46 -99.05 11.13
C ILE A 119 -53.76 -99.84 11.03
N LEU A 120 -54.41 -99.84 9.86
CA LEU A 120 -55.59 -100.67 9.59
C LEU A 120 -55.20 -101.80 8.65
N LEU A 121 -55.62 -103.02 8.98
CA LEU A 121 -55.44 -104.19 8.13
C LEU A 121 -56.80 -104.58 7.54
N LEU A 122 -57.01 -104.31 6.26
CA LEU A 122 -58.19 -104.74 5.52
C LEU A 122 -58.00 -106.15 4.97
N THR A 123 -59.01 -107.01 5.09
CA THR A 123 -58.98 -108.38 4.55
C THR A 123 -60.27 -108.73 3.83
N ASP A 124 -60.14 -109.49 2.74
CA ASP A 124 -61.24 -110.12 2.00
C ASP A 124 -61.68 -111.45 2.65
N ASN A 125 -60.93 -111.93 3.65
CA ASN A 125 -61.25 -113.12 4.40
C ASN A 125 -62.38 -112.85 5.41
N GLY A 126 -63.61 -113.10 4.97
CA GLY A 126 -64.83 -112.97 5.76
C GLY A 126 -64.95 -113.90 6.98
N THR A 127 -63.99 -114.82 7.20
CA THR A 127 -63.99 -115.68 8.39
C THR A 127 -63.35 -115.00 9.61
N ILE A 128 -62.45 -114.04 9.41
CA ILE A 128 -61.77 -113.30 10.49
C ILE A 128 -62.75 -112.30 11.11
N PRO A 129 -62.97 -112.30 12.44
CA PRO A 129 -63.90 -111.36 13.06
C PRO A 129 -63.50 -109.89 12.84
N GLU A 130 -64.46 -109.05 12.47
CA GLU A 130 -64.27 -107.61 12.37
C GLU A 130 -63.94 -106.98 13.74
N GLY A 131 -63.05 -105.98 13.77
CA GLY A 131 -62.68 -105.30 15.01
C GLY A 131 -61.72 -106.10 15.90
N TYR A 132 -61.05 -107.11 15.35
CA TYR A 132 -59.91 -107.78 15.96
C TYR A 132 -58.71 -106.83 16.04
N GLY A 133 -58.75 -105.88 16.98
CA GLY A 133 -57.73 -104.87 17.23
C GLY A 133 -57.52 -103.89 16.07
N MET A 134 -56.76 -104.33 15.07
CA MET A 134 -56.36 -103.58 13.87
C MET A 134 -56.92 -104.18 12.56
N VAL A 135 -57.66 -105.30 12.61
CA VAL A 135 -58.17 -106.01 11.43
C VAL A 135 -59.64 -105.67 11.13
N TYR A 136 -59.93 -105.39 9.87
CA TYR A 136 -61.22 -104.97 9.35
C TYR A 136 -61.52 -105.67 8.03
N HIS A 137 -62.79 -105.85 7.70
CA HIS A 137 -63.17 -106.35 6.37
C HIS A 137 -63.06 -105.24 5.32
N MET A 138 -62.98 -105.61 4.04
CA MET A 138 -62.90 -104.65 2.93
C MET A 138 -64.04 -103.62 2.94
N ASP A 139 -65.25 -104.03 3.32
CA ASP A 139 -66.44 -103.17 3.38
C ASP A 139 -66.37 -102.11 4.51
N ALA A 140 -65.42 -102.25 5.43
CA ALA A 140 -65.18 -101.34 6.55
C ALA A 140 -63.98 -100.40 6.31
N ALA A 141 -63.51 -100.33 5.06
CA ALA A 141 -62.55 -99.30 4.66
C ALA A 141 -63.11 -97.89 4.98
N PRO A 142 -62.27 -96.93 5.39
CA PRO A 142 -62.71 -95.55 5.59
C PRO A 142 -63.42 -95.02 4.32
N GLU A 143 -64.60 -94.42 4.47
CA GLU A 143 -65.38 -93.84 3.35
C GLU A 143 -64.57 -92.81 2.53
N SER A 144 -63.52 -92.23 3.13
CA SER A 144 -62.60 -91.30 2.50
C SER A 144 -61.72 -91.94 1.41
N ILE A 145 -61.58 -93.27 1.38
CA ILE A 145 -60.69 -94.01 0.47
C ILE A 145 -61.50 -94.60 -0.69
N PRO A 146 -61.19 -94.27 -1.96
CA PRO A 146 -61.85 -94.83 -3.13
C PRO A 146 -61.67 -96.35 -3.24
N GLU A 147 -62.77 -97.09 -3.47
CA GLU A 147 -62.74 -98.54 -3.72
C GLU A 147 -61.77 -98.94 -4.85
N SER A 148 -61.60 -98.07 -5.85
CA SER A 148 -60.65 -98.28 -6.96
C SER A 148 -59.19 -98.43 -6.54
N LEU A 149 -58.80 -97.92 -5.36
CA LEU A 149 -57.44 -98.12 -4.83
C LEU A 149 -57.28 -99.50 -4.17
N LEU A 150 -58.38 -100.10 -3.75
CA LEU A 150 -58.46 -101.39 -3.08
C LEU A 150 -58.85 -102.55 -4.02
N ASP A 151 -59.07 -102.25 -5.31
CA ASP A 151 -59.43 -103.23 -6.34
C ASP A 151 -58.20 -103.86 -7.02
N GLY A 152 -57.97 -105.16 -6.78
CA GLY A 152 -57.22 -106.01 -7.71
C GLY A 152 -55.73 -105.73 -7.88
N GLY A 153 -54.96 -105.66 -6.80
CA GLY A 153 -53.49 -105.72 -6.85
C GLY A 153 -52.80 -104.43 -7.26
N SER A 154 -53.43 -103.29 -6.98
CA SER A 154 -52.83 -101.95 -7.07
C SER A 154 -51.43 -101.92 -6.47
N ALA A 155 -50.50 -101.22 -7.13
CA ALA A 155 -49.22 -100.88 -6.53
C ALA A 155 -49.44 -100.12 -5.21
N ASP A 156 -48.48 -100.22 -4.31
CA ASP A 156 -48.46 -99.42 -3.09
C ASP A 156 -48.53 -97.93 -3.43
N VAL A 157 -49.42 -97.22 -2.74
CA VAL A 157 -49.79 -95.84 -3.11
C VAL A 157 -50.04 -94.99 -1.89
N TRP A 158 -49.63 -93.73 -1.97
CA TRP A 158 -50.05 -92.71 -1.04
C TRP A 158 -51.35 -92.08 -1.47
N TYR A 159 -52.28 -91.96 -0.53
CA TYR A 159 -53.54 -91.29 -0.70
C TYR A 159 -53.70 -90.20 0.35
N VAL A 160 -54.27 -89.07 -0.04
CA VAL A 160 -54.39 -87.87 0.77
C VAL A 160 -55.84 -87.44 0.81
N THR A 161 -56.37 -87.22 2.01
CA THR A 161 -57.76 -86.83 2.23
C THR A 161 -57.85 -85.85 3.40
N GLU A 162 -58.93 -85.07 3.43
CA GLU A 162 -59.23 -84.16 4.52
C GLU A 162 -60.30 -84.78 5.42
N GLU A 163 -60.00 -84.94 6.71
CA GLU A 163 -60.93 -85.47 7.73
C GLU A 163 -60.95 -84.51 8.91
N ASP A 164 -62.14 -84.08 9.34
CA ASP A 164 -62.34 -83.14 10.45
C ASP A 164 -61.49 -81.85 10.37
N GLY A 165 -61.21 -81.36 9.16
CA GLY A 165 -60.41 -80.17 8.91
C GLY A 165 -58.89 -80.37 9.05
N ALA A 166 -58.42 -81.61 9.17
CA ALA A 166 -57.00 -81.96 9.17
C ALA A 166 -56.65 -82.77 7.91
N GLN A 167 -55.46 -82.53 7.36
CA GLN A 167 -54.91 -83.37 6.29
C GLN A 167 -54.44 -84.70 6.85
N VAL A 168 -55.00 -85.77 6.30
CA VAL A 168 -54.71 -87.15 6.66
C VAL A 168 -54.08 -87.83 5.46
N LEU A 169 -52.96 -88.50 5.71
CA LEU A 169 -52.22 -89.26 4.72
C LEU A 169 -52.40 -90.75 5.02
N TYR A 170 -52.73 -91.50 3.98
CA TYR A 170 -52.83 -92.95 4.00
C TYR A 170 -51.77 -93.54 3.08
N TYR A 171 -50.90 -94.40 3.61
CA TYR A 171 -50.10 -95.28 2.77
C TYR A 171 -50.78 -96.64 2.68
N ILE A 172 -51.22 -97.00 1.48
CA ILE A 172 -51.99 -98.21 1.19
C ILE A 172 -51.05 -99.21 0.53
N CYS A 173 -50.82 -100.35 1.18
CA CYS A 173 -49.89 -101.38 0.71
C CYS A 173 -50.61 -102.74 0.64
N PRO A 174 -50.65 -103.42 -0.51
CA PRO A 174 -51.26 -104.75 -0.61
C PRO A 174 -50.41 -105.81 0.10
N VAL A 175 -51.08 -106.73 0.80
CA VAL A 175 -50.46 -107.91 1.41
C VAL A 175 -50.53 -109.06 0.42
N LEU A 176 -49.44 -109.33 -0.29
CA LEU A 176 -49.41 -110.30 -1.38
C LEU A 176 -48.94 -111.68 -0.88
N SER A 177 -49.75 -112.73 -1.08
CA SER A 177 -49.32 -114.12 -0.90
C SER A 177 -48.61 -114.68 -2.13
N SER A 178 -48.94 -114.13 -3.31
CA SER A 178 -48.39 -114.45 -4.62
C SER A 178 -48.48 -113.21 -5.51
N PRO A 179 -47.64 -113.04 -6.54
CA PRO A 179 -47.62 -111.83 -7.38
C PRO A 179 -48.95 -111.43 -8.05
N ARG A 180 -50.01 -112.26 -7.98
CA ARG A 180 -51.36 -111.97 -8.49
C ARG A 180 -52.47 -112.16 -7.47
N LYS A 181 -52.15 -112.48 -6.20
CA LYS A 181 -53.14 -112.69 -5.14
C LYS A 181 -52.80 -111.81 -3.94
N SER A 182 -53.63 -110.81 -3.72
CA SER A 182 -53.67 -110.01 -2.49
C SER A 182 -54.56 -110.72 -1.47
N GLU A 183 -54.11 -110.83 -0.22
CA GLU A 183 -54.89 -111.36 0.91
C GLU A 183 -55.44 -110.24 1.80
N GLY A 184 -55.18 -108.99 1.43
CA GLY A 184 -55.56 -107.82 2.21
C GLY A 184 -54.75 -106.57 1.87
N TYR A 185 -55.04 -105.47 2.56
CA TYR A 185 -54.29 -104.21 2.47
C TYR A 185 -53.90 -103.73 3.86
N ILE A 186 -52.68 -103.20 4.01
CA ILE A 186 -52.27 -102.42 5.17
C ILE A 186 -52.43 -100.95 4.82
N LEU A 187 -53.12 -100.21 5.69
CA LEU A 187 -53.29 -98.77 5.61
C LEU A 187 -52.62 -98.13 6.81
N ALA A 188 -51.53 -97.42 6.58
CA ALA A 188 -50.92 -96.59 7.59
C ALA A 188 -51.50 -95.18 7.51
N ARG A 189 -52.27 -94.79 8.52
CA ARG A 189 -52.85 -93.46 8.67
C ARG A 189 -51.91 -92.56 9.48
N MET A 190 -51.67 -91.35 9.00
CA MET A 190 -50.89 -90.34 9.69
C MET A 190 -51.42 -88.93 9.42
N LEU A 191 -51.18 -88.01 10.34
CA LEU A 191 -51.54 -86.59 10.17
C LEU A 191 -50.45 -85.86 9.39
N GLY A 192 -50.84 -85.08 8.39
CA GLY A 192 -49.93 -84.30 7.55
C GLY A 192 -49.08 -83.28 8.33
N GLU A 193 -49.61 -82.71 9.42
CA GLU A 193 -48.87 -81.82 10.31
C GLU A 193 -47.64 -82.49 10.97
N LYS A 194 -47.66 -83.82 11.15
CA LYS A 194 -46.55 -84.56 11.75
C LYS A 194 -45.38 -84.73 10.81
N LEU A 195 -45.52 -84.45 9.51
CA LEU A 195 -44.39 -84.44 8.57
C LEU A 195 -43.30 -83.44 9.00
N PHE A 196 -43.66 -82.33 9.64
CA PHE A 196 -42.72 -81.33 10.17
C PHE A 196 -42.27 -81.59 11.61
N SER A 197 -42.72 -82.67 12.23
CA SER A 197 -42.24 -83.04 13.57
C SER A 197 -40.71 -83.25 13.53
N GLU A 198 -40.01 -82.79 14.57
CA GLU A 198 -38.54 -82.85 14.72
C GLU A 198 -37.69 -81.87 13.89
N ILE A 199 -38.27 -81.05 13.01
CA ILE A 199 -37.56 -79.91 12.37
C ILE A 199 -37.39 -78.76 13.39
N ARG A 200 -36.71 -79.04 14.51
CA ARG A 200 -36.55 -78.12 15.64
C ARG A 200 -35.66 -76.91 15.35
N MET A 201 -34.66 -77.06 14.47
CA MET A 201 -33.71 -75.97 14.17
C MET A 201 -34.32 -74.80 13.37
N LEU A 202 -35.52 -74.96 12.80
CA LEU A 202 -36.19 -73.93 11.99
C LEU A 202 -37.35 -73.24 12.71
N GLN A 203 -37.75 -73.70 13.90
CA GLN A 203 -38.84 -73.12 14.68
C GLN A 203 -38.41 -71.97 15.60
N GLU A 204 -37.11 -71.77 15.84
CA GLU A 204 -36.59 -70.65 16.65
C GLU A 204 -36.27 -69.38 15.82
N GLY A 205 -36.30 -69.47 14.49
CA GLY A 205 -36.03 -68.34 13.59
C GLY A 205 -37.30 -67.75 12.98
N GLU A 206 -37.22 -66.52 12.45
CA GLU A 206 -38.30 -65.80 11.74
C GLU A 206 -38.77 -66.49 10.42
N THR A 207 -38.53 -67.79 10.25
CA THR A 207 -38.86 -68.59 9.06
C THR A 207 -40.20 -69.29 9.24
N ALA A 208 -41.12 -69.11 8.29
CA ALA A 208 -42.40 -69.82 8.27
C ALA A 208 -42.36 -71.01 7.31
N LEU A 209 -42.94 -72.13 7.71
CA LEU A 209 -43.07 -73.38 6.97
C LEU A 209 -44.55 -73.66 6.71
N PHE A 210 -44.84 -74.20 5.52
CA PHE A 210 -46.21 -74.44 5.05
C PHE A 210 -46.32 -75.82 4.39
N LEU A 211 -47.42 -76.53 4.65
CA LEU A 211 -47.92 -77.59 3.79
C LEU A 211 -49.01 -76.99 2.92
N LEU A 212 -48.92 -77.19 1.62
CA LEU A 212 -49.78 -76.56 0.62
C LEU A 212 -50.53 -77.63 -0.17
N ASP A 213 -51.76 -77.34 -0.57
CA ASP A 213 -52.52 -78.17 -1.51
C ASP A 213 -52.04 -78.00 -2.96
N ALA A 214 -52.70 -78.68 -3.90
CA ALA A 214 -52.40 -78.58 -5.34
C ALA A 214 -52.61 -77.16 -5.90
N GLU A 215 -53.50 -76.37 -5.28
CA GLU A 215 -53.77 -74.97 -5.62
C GLU A 215 -52.88 -73.98 -4.86
N ASN A 216 -51.88 -74.43 -4.09
CA ASN A 216 -50.99 -73.59 -3.25
C ASN A 216 -51.71 -72.86 -2.08
N ARG A 217 -52.75 -73.44 -1.50
CA ARG A 217 -53.37 -72.94 -0.26
C ARG A 217 -52.75 -73.65 0.95
N PRO A 218 -52.48 -72.93 2.07
CA PRO A 218 -51.91 -73.52 3.27
C PRO A 218 -52.91 -74.46 3.92
N VAL A 219 -52.55 -75.73 3.96
CA VAL A 219 -53.29 -76.75 4.71
C VAL A 219 -52.70 -76.97 6.10
N PHE A 220 -51.42 -76.65 6.27
CA PHE A 220 -50.78 -76.52 7.58
C PHE A 220 -49.76 -75.38 7.54
N SER A 221 -49.61 -74.66 8.65
CA SER A 221 -48.56 -73.67 8.83
C SER A 221 -48.07 -73.66 10.27
N ASN A 222 -46.77 -73.42 10.46
CA ASN A 222 -46.21 -73.15 11.78
C ASN A 222 -46.47 -71.71 12.28
N VAL A 223 -47.04 -70.83 11.44
CA VAL A 223 -47.34 -69.42 11.75
C VAL A 223 -48.82 -69.15 11.49
N GLN A 224 -49.41 -68.21 12.24
CA GLN A 224 -50.78 -67.79 12.06
C GLN A 224 -50.96 -67.09 10.71
N THR A 225 -51.86 -67.60 9.86
CA THR A 225 -52.17 -67.07 8.53
C THR A 225 -53.61 -66.60 8.45
N ASP A 226 -53.88 -65.63 7.57
CA ASP A 226 -55.24 -65.23 7.21
C ASP A 226 -55.93 -66.30 6.36
N ALA A 227 -57.24 -66.46 6.53
CA ALA A 227 -58.02 -67.53 5.88
C ALA A 227 -58.02 -67.48 4.34
N ASP A 228 -57.76 -66.30 3.75
CA ASP A 228 -57.70 -66.09 2.30
C ASP A 228 -56.26 -66.15 1.73
N PHE A 229 -55.27 -66.60 2.53
CA PHE A 229 -53.88 -66.63 2.11
C PHE A 229 -53.63 -67.69 1.03
N HIS A 230 -53.03 -67.27 -0.09
CA HIS A 230 -52.69 -68.13 -1.23
C HIS A 230 -51.22 -67.95 -1.60
N PHE A 231 -50.46 -69.04 -1.68
CA PHE A 231 -49.09 -68.99 -2.18
C PHE A 231 -49.15 -68.72 -3.69
N SER A 232 -48.67 -67.55 -4.14
CA SER A 232 -48.56 -67.29 -5.59
C SER A 232 -47.34 -68.03 -6.14
N GLU A 233 -47.57 -68.84 -7.17
CA GLU A 233 -46.67 -69.90 -7.66
C GLU A 233 -45.35 -69.43 -8.31
N GLU A 234 -45.07 -68.13 -8.34
CA GLU A 234 -43.88 -67.58 -8.99
C GLU A 234 -43.03 -66.72 -8.06
N THR A 235 -42.29 -67.32 -7.12
CA THR A 235 -41.20 -66.64 -6.37
C THR A 235 -41.54 -65.21 -5.95
N ALA A 236 -42.82 -64.97 -5.60
CA ALA A 236 -43.36 -63.64 -5.84
C ALA A 236 -43.02 -62.77 -4.65
N ALA A 237 -42.43 -61.63 -4.98
CA ALA A 237 -42.09 -60.57 -4.06
C ALA A 237 -43.36 -59.91 -3.49
N GLN A 238 -44.16 -60.60 -2.69
CA GLN A 238 -45.21 -59.97 -1.91
C GLN A 238 -44.63 -59.41 -0.62
N GLY A 239 -44.07 -58.20 -0.72
CA GLY A 239 -43.68 -57.39 0.44
C GLY A 239 -42.36 -57.80 1.10
N THR A 240 -42.31 -57.67 2.43
CA THR A 240 -41.15 -57.91 3.30
C THR A 240 -40.90 -59.40 3.55
N VAL A 241 -41.48 -60.30 2.78
CA VAL A 241 -41.34 -61.75 2.92
C VAL A 241 -41.18 -62.37 1.53
N ARG A 242 -40.29 -63.35 1.41
CA ARG A 242 -40.05 -64.12 0.19
C ARG A 242 -40.52 -65.55 0.39
N TYR A 243 -41.36 -66.02 -0.53
CA TYR A 243 -42.01 -67.31 -0.50
C TYR A 243 -41.37 -68.25 -1.53
N PHE A 244 -41.12 -69.49 -1.11
CA PHE A 244 -40.54 -70.55 -1.93
C PHE A 244 -41.42 -71.80 -1.77
N SER A 245 -41.80 -72.47 -2.86
CA SER A 245 -42.61 -73.69 -2.80
C SER A 245 -42.07 -74.76 -3.75
N ALA A 246 -42.15 -76.03 -3.35
CA ALA A 246 -41.84 -77.17 -4.21
C ALA A 246 -42.89 -78.28 -4.05
N PRO A 247 -43.24 -79.01 -5.12
CA PRO A 247 -44.10 -80.18 -5.03
C PRO A 247 -43.39 -81.35 -4.35
N LEU A 248 -44.15 -82.20 -3.68
CA LEU A 248 -43.68 -83.52 -3.22
C LEU A 248 -43.90 -84.53 -4.34
N GLU A 249 -42.94 -85.44 -4.56
CA GLU A 249 -43.01 -86.39 -5.68
C GLU A 249 -44.10 -87.47 -5.47
N ARG A 250 -44.36 -87.84 -4.22
CA ARG A 250 -45.24 -88.96 -3.83
C ARG A 250 -46.64 -88.54 -3.40
N LEU A 251 -46.82 -87.27 -3.04
CA LEU A 251 -48.07 -86.74 -2.49
C LEU A 251 -48.58 -85.62 -3.42
N PRO A 252 -49.91 -85.49 -3.61
CA PRO A 252 -50.52 -84.35 -4.30
C PRO A 252 -50.50 -83.07 -3.43
N LEU A 253 -49.39 -82.85 -2.72
CA LEU A 253 -49.15 -81.75 -1.80
C LEU A 253 -47.84 -81.05 -2.16
N ARG A 254 -47.69 -79.82 -1.69
CA ARG A 254 -46.50 -79.00 -1.89
C ARG A 254 -45.99 -78.52 -0.54
N VAL A 255 -44.71 -78.20 -0.46
CA VAL A 255 -44.06 -77.64 0.73
C VAL A 255 -43.67 -76.21 0.45
N GLY A 256 -44.00 -75.31 1.38
CA GLY A 256 -43.67 -73.89 1.32
C GLY A 256 -42.71 -73.46 2.43
N VAL A 257 -41.78 -72.57 2.10
CA VAL A 257 -40.89 -71.87 3.03
C VAL A 257 -41.03 -70.36 2.79
N ALA A 258 -41.15 -69.57 3.85
CA ALA A 258 -41.17 -68.11 3.79
C ALA A 258 -40.08 -67.51 4.67
N LEU A 259 -39.30 -66.59 4.08
CA LEU A 259 -38.19 -65.89 4.73
C LEU A 259 -38.47 -64.37 4.78
N PRO A 260 -38.21 -63.67 5.89
CA PRO A 260 -38.34 -62.22 5.95
C PRO A 260 -37.26 -61.56 5.09
N ALA A 261 -37.69 -60.82 4.07
CA ALA A 261 -36.88 -59.82 3.41
C ALA A 261 -37.01 -58.52 4.21
N GLY A 262 -35.99 -58.17 5.01
CA GLY A 262 -35.98 -56.91 5.76
C GLY A 262 -36.30 -55.69 4.89
N GLU A 263 -36.61 -54.53 5.51
CA GLU A 263 -37.12 -53.26 4.90
C GLU A 263 -36.32 -52.68 3.70
N ASN A 264 -35.27 -53.34 3.26
CA ASN A 264 -34.31 -52.92 2.24
C ASN A 264 -34.84 -52.93 0.79
N GLY A 265 -36.02 -53.49 0.52
CA GLY A 265 -36.64 -53.45 -0.82
C GLY A 265 -36.95 -52.01 -1.30
N ILE A 266 -37.24 -51.10 -0.36
CA ILE A 266 -37.43 -49.67 -0.65
C ILE A 266 -36.10 -49.01 -1.05
N LEU A 267 -34.96 -49.45 -0.50
CA LEU A 267 -33.65 -48.93 -0.89
C LEU A 267 -33.28 -49.31 -2.34
N GLN A 268 -33.73 -50.46 -2.83
CA GLN A 268 -33.40 -50.94 -4.17
C GLN A 268 -34.07 -50.09 -5.27
N ARG A 269 -35.34 -49.70 -5.10
CA ARG A 269 -36.05 -48.85 -6.08
C ARG A 269 -35.58 -47.39 -6.05
N ASN A 270 -35.14 -46.90 -4.90
CA ASN A 270 -34.53 -45.57 -4.77
C ASN A 270 -33.08 -45.51 -5.29
N SER A 271 -32.41 -46.66 -5.46
CA SER A 271 -31.00 -46.71 -5.88
C SER A 271 -30.75 -46.20 -7.32
N LEU A 272 -31.69 -46.44 -8.25
CA LEU A 272 -31.57 -45.93 -9.63
C LEU A 272 -31.73 -44.41 -9.66
N LEU A 273 -32.72 -43.88 -8.93
CA LEU A 273 -32.96 -42.45 -8.79
C LEU A 273 -31.78 -41.75 -8.13
N THR A 274 -31.19 -42.33 -7.07
CA THR A 274 -29.99 -41.77 -6.45
C THR A 274 -28.80 -41.79 -7.39
N LEU A 275 -28.61 -42.84 -8.21
CA LEU A 275 -27.51 -42.93 -9.18
C LEU A 275 -27.65 -41.90 -10.31
N VAL A 276 -28.86 -41.71 -10.85
CA VAL A 276 -29.16 -40.66 -11.83
C VAL A 276 -28.94 -39.27 -11.24
N LEU A 277 -29.39 -39.04 -9.99
CA LEU A 277 -29.17 -37.78 -9.28
C LEU A 277 -27.68 -37.51 -9.03
N MET A 278 -26.92 -38.53 -8.61
CA MET A 278 -25.47 -38.45 -8.41
C MET A 278 -24.75 -38.16 -9.73
N GLY A 279 -25.17 -38.78 -10.82
CA GLY A 279 -24.64 -38.53 -12.17
C GLY A 279 -24.91 -37.09 -12.64
N LEU A 280 -26.13 -36.59 -12.43
CA LEU A 280 -26.49 -35.20 -12.72
C LEU A 280 -25.70 -34.20 -11.86
N LEU A 281 -25.56 -34.46 -10.56
CA LEU A 281 -24.74 -33.65 -9.64
C LEU A 281 -23.27 -33.67 -10.03
N SER A 282 -22.76 -34.84 -10.43
CA SER A 282 -21.39 -35.04 -10.92
C SER A 282 -21.14 -34.22 -12.18
N PHE A 283 -22.05 -34.28 -13.16
CA PHE A 283 -21.96 -33.52 -14.40
C PHE A 283 -22.04 -32.01 -14.14
N LEU A 284 -22.98 -31.57 -13.29
CA LEU A 284 -23.10 -30.18 -12.88
C LEU A 284 -21.81 -29.69 -12.21
N PHE A 285 -21.23 -30.50 -11.32
CA PHE A 285 -19.98 -30.18 -10.65
C PHE A 285 -18.82 -30.10 -11.64
N LEU A 286 -18.69 -31.07 -12.54
CA LEU A 286 -17.64 -31.06 -13.57
C LEU A 286 -17.75 -29.84 -14.49
N SER A 287 -18.97 -29.47 -14.88
CA SER A 287 -19.25 -28.28 -15.69
C SER A 287 -18.90 -26.98 -14.95
N LEU A 288 -19.29 -26.87 -13.67
CA LEU A 288 -18.93 -25.72 -12.82
C LEU A 288 -17.42 -25.62 -12.62
N PHE A 289 -16.75 -26.75 -12.40
CA PHE A 289 -15.30 -26.82 -12.26
C PHE A 289 -14.58 -26.46 -13.56
N TYR A 290 -15.04 -26.96 -14.71
CA TYR A 290 -14.52 -26.58 -16.02
C TYR A 290 -14.70 -25.08 -16.30
N SER A 291 -15.87 -24.53 -15.99
CA SER A 291 -16.14 -23.10 -16.12
C SER A 291 -15.22 -22.26 -15.23
N LEU A 292 -14.94 -22.72 -14.01
CA LEU A 292 -13.98 -22.10 -13.10
C LEU A 292 -12.57 -22.12 -13.69
N LEU A 293 -12.10 -23.28 -14.15
CA LEU A 293 -10.77 -23.44 -14.74
C LEU A 293 -10.60 -22.53 -15.96
N ARG A 294 -11.58 -22.54 -16.86
CA ARG A 294 -11.62 -21.68 -18.06
C ARG A 294 -11.59 -20.21 -17.68
N SER A 295 -12.33 -19.80 -16.65
CA SER A 295 -12.31 -18.42 -16.16
C SER A 295 -10.96 -18.00 -15.58
N VAL A 296 -10.23 -18.90 -14.91
CA VAL A 296 -8.89 -18.62 -14.38
C VAL A 296 -7.88 -18.51 -15.53
N ILE A 297 -7.87 -19.48 -16.45
CA ILE A 297 -6.95 -19.51 -17.60
C ILE A 297 -7.15 -18.29 -18.52
N ALA A 298 -8.40 -17.92 -18.80
CA ALA A 298 -8.70 -16.76 -19.64
C ALA A 298 -8.27 -15.43 -18.99
N ARG A 299 -8.21 -15.36 -17.65
CA ARG A 299 -7.67 -14.19 -16.94
C ARG A 299 -6.14 -14.14 -17.02
N LEU A 300 -5.48 -15.27 -16.81
CA LEU A 300 -4.02 -15.39 -16.96
C LEU A 300 -3.55 -15.07 -18.38
N ARG A 301 -4.24 -15.59 -19.41
CA ARG A 301 -3.92 -15.25 -20.81
C ARG A 301 -4.04 -13.76 -21.09
N ARG A 302 -5.14 -13.11 -20.65
CA ARG A 302 -5.30 -11.67 -20.82
C ARG A 302 -4.16 -10.87 -20.20
N TYR A 303 -3.75 -11.20 -18.97
CA TYR A 303 -2.60 -10.53 -18.35
C TYR A 303 -1.30 -10.82 -19.11
N GLY A 304 -1.10 -12.04 -19.62
CA GLY A 304 0.04 -12.36 -20.48
C GLY A 304 0.05 -11.52 -21.77
N ASP A 305 -1.07 -11.46 -22.48
CA ASP A 305 -1.21 -10.69 -23.73
C ASP A 305 -1.01 -9.18 -23.48
N ASP A 306 -1.55 -8.65 -22.38
CA ASP A 306 -1.38 -7.24 -22.01
C ASP A 306 0.07 -6.95 -21.59
N MET A 307 0.74 -7.86 -20.87
CA MET A 307 2.17 -7.73 -20.54
C MET A 307 3.04 -7.73 -21.81
N GLU A 308 2.74 -8.60 -22.78
CA GLU A 308 3.47 -8.68 -24.05
C GLU A 308 3.26 -7.41 -24.89
N ARG A 309 2.05 -6.86 -24.91
CA ARG A 309 1.75 -5.56 -25.53
C ARG A 309 2.50 -4.41 -24.86
N ILE A 310 2.50 -4.35 -23.53
CA ILE A 310 3.23 -3.31 -22.78
C ILE A 310 4.73 -3.43 -23.07
N ALA A 311 5.29 -4.64 -23.08
CA ALA A 311 6.69 -4.85 -23.41
C ALA A 311 7.03 -4.44 -24.86
N ALA A 312 6.11 -4.63 -25.81
CA ALA A 312 6.28 -4.20 -27.19
C ALA A 312 6.18 -2.67 -27.38
N ASP A 313 5.49 -1.95 -26.49
CA ASP A 313 5.30 -0.49 -26.53
C ASP A 313 6.33 0.26 -25.65
N ASP A 314 7.57 -0.23 -25.61
CA ASP A 314 8.66 0.31 -24.77
C ASP A 314 8.27 0.44 -23.28
N PHE A 315 7.50 -0.52 -22.78
CA PHE A 315 6.98 -0.59 -21.41
C PHE A 315 6.02 0.54 -21.03
N ASN A 316 5.47 1.26 -22.01
CA ASN A 316 4.43 2.26 -21.77
C ASN A 316 3.07 1.58 -21.57
N GLY A 317 2.51 1.76 -20.37
CA GLY A 317 1.19 1.26 -20.02
C GLY A 317 1.11 0.74 -18.59
N ALA A 318 -0.04 0.19 -18.22
CA ALA A 318 -0.24 -0.47 -16.94
C ALA A 318 -1.29 -1.57 -17.09
N LEU A 319 -1.15 -2.65 -16.31
CA LEU A 319 -2.17 -3.68 -16.23
C LEU A 319 -3.38 -3.16 -15.46
N ALA A 320 -4.57 -3.33 -16.05
CA ALA A 320 -5.83 -3.01 -15.40
C ALA A 320 -6.16 -4.06 -14.32
N ILE A 321 -6.06 -3.67 -13.04
CA ILE A 321 -6.34 -4.58 -11.92
C ILE A 321 -7.83 -4.53 -11.58
N GLU A 322 -8.60 -5.48 -12.11
CA GLU A 322 -10.04 -5.62 -11.85
C GLU A 322 -10.36 -6.46 -10.60
N TRP A 323 -9.39 -7.25 -10.12
CA TRP A 323 -9.61 -8.30 -9.12
C TRP A 323 -8.63 -8.17 -7.94
N LEU A 324 -9.09 -8.56 -6.75
CA LEU A 324 -8.30 -8.52 -5.49
C LEU A 324 -7.79 -9.91 -5.09
N ASP A 325 -7.74 -10.86 -6.02
CA ASP A 325 -7.20 -12.22 -5.81
C ASP A 325 -5.71 -12.29 -6.16
N GLU A 326 -5.10 -13.48 -6.07
CA GLU A 326 -3.66 -13.66 -6.30
C GLU A 326 -3.20 -13.21 -7.69
N ILE A 327 -4.06 -13.31 -8.71
CA ILE A 327 -3.76 -12.78 -10.06
C ILE A 327 -3.74 -11.25 -10.02
N GLY A 328 -4.68 -10.63 -9.31
CA GLY A 328 -4.67 -9.18 -9.07
C GLY A 328 -3.41 -8.68 -8.39
N ILE A 329 -2.91 -9.42 -7.39
CA ILE A 329 -1.65 -9.12 -6.71
C ILE A 329 -0.47 -9.17 -7.69
N ILE A 330 -0.41 -10.17 -8.58
CA ILE A 330 0.63 -10.24 -9.63
C ILE A 330 0.56 -9.00 -10.53
N GLY A 331 -0.64 -8.58 -10.94
CA GLY A 331 -0.83 -7.35 -11.71
C GLY A 331 -0.32 -6.10 -10.99
N GLN A 332 -0.58 -5.99 -9.68
CA GLN A 332 -0.05 -4.89 -8.84
C GLN A 332 1.47 -4.91 -8.73
N GLN A 333 2.09 -6.08 -8.54
CA GLN A 333 3.54 -6.18 -8.47
C GLN A 333 4.19 -5.84 -9.80
N PHE A 334 3.61 -6.28 -10.92
CA PHE A 334 4.09 -5.93 -12.25
C PHE A 334 4.02 -4.41 -12.50
N ASN A 335 2.90 -3.77 -12.17
CA ASN A 335 2.79 -2.31 -12.29
C ASN A 335 3.82 -1.57 -11.41
N ARG A 336 4.11 -2.08 -10.21
CA ARG A 336 5.14 -1.50 -9.33
C ARG A 336 6.55 -1.66 -9.91
N VAL A 337 6.82 -2.76 -10.62
CA VAL A 337 8.07 -2.95 -11.36
C VAL A 337 8.16 -1.95 -12.53
N LEU A 338 7.08 -1.76 -13.30
CA LEU A 338 7.02 -0.77 -14.38
C LEU A 338 7.28 0.65 -13.87
N GLU A 339 6.61 1.08 -12.80
CA GLU A 339 6.84 2.40 -12.18
C GLU A 339 8.29 2.61 -11.80
N ARG A 340 8.92 1.59 -11.20
CA ARG A 340 10.33 1.67 -10.80
C ARG A 340 11.27 1.69 -11.99
N MET A 341 10.95 0.93 -13.04
CA MET A 341 11.73 0.93 -14.28
C MET A 341 11.66 2.30 -14.98
N HIS A 342 10.48 2.91 -15.06
CA HIS A 342 10.31 4.27 -15.58
C HIS A 342 11.07 5.31 -14.76
N ALA A 343 11.01 5.21 -13.43
CA ALA A 343 11.78 6.10 -12.54
C ALA A 343 13.29 5.97 -12.79
N LEU A 344 13.81 4.74 -12.92
CA LEU A 344 15.22 4.47 -13.20
C LEU A 344 15.63 4.94 -14.60
N MET A 345 14.81 4.75 -15.62
CA MET A 345 15.07 5.26 -16.97
C MET A 345 15.15 6.79 -16.97
N GLN A 346 14.19 7.48 -16.33
CA GLN A 346 14.21 8.94 -16.23
C GLN A 346 15.42 9.45 -15.44
N GLU A 347 15.81 8.76 -14.37
CA GLU A 347 17.01 9.08 -13.61
C GLU A 347 18.27 8.92 -14.47
N ASN A 348 18.37 7.83 -15.24
CA ASN A 348 19.52 7.56 -16.09
C ASN A 348 19.66 8.59 -17.21
N ILE A 349 18.54 8.96 -17.86
CA ILE A 349 18.51 10.03 -18.88
C ILE A 349 18.95 11.37 -18.27
N ARG A 350 18.49 11.71 -17.06
CA ARG A 350 18.91 12.93 -16.36
C ARG A 350 20.41 12.92 -16.05
N LYS A 351 20.95 11.79 -15.58
CA LYS A 351 22.39 11.62 -15.31
C LYS A 351 23.23 11.77 -16.57
N GLU A 352 22.83 11.15 -17.68
CA GLU A 352 23.55 11.25 -18.94
C GLU A 352 23.55 12.67 -19.51
N THR A 353 22.41 13.37 -19.42
CA THR A 353 22.28 14.76 -19.87
C THR A 353 23.17 15.68 -19.01
N ALA A 354 23.12 15.53 -17.68
CA ALA A 354 23.96 16.30 -16.77
C ALA A 354 25.47 16.05 -16.99
N TYR A 355 25.85 14.81 -17.30
CA TYR A 355 27.23 14.45 -17.62
C TYR A 355 27.74 15.13 -18.89
N LYS A 356 26.95 15.10 -19.97
CA LYS A 356 27.31 15.77 -21.24
C LYS A 356 27.39 17.29 -21.08
N ASP A 357 26.46 17.90 -20.33
CA ASP A 357 26.50 19.33 -20.03
C ASP A 357 27.72 19.71 -19.17
N ALA A 358 28.10 18.87 -18.22
CA ALA A 358 29.30 19.07 -17.41
C ALA A 358 30.59 18.96 -18.25
N GLN A 359 30.66 17.99 -19.16
CA GLN A 359 31.78 17.86 -20.10
C GLN A 359 31.91 19.08 -21.01
N LEU A 360 30.78 19.56 -21.56
CA LEU A 360 30.77 20.70 -22.46
C LEU A 360 31.20 21.99 -21.73
N LYS A 361 30.75 22.18 -20.48
CA LYS A 361 31.23 23.27 -19.62
C LYS A 361 32.72 23.15 -19.28
N ALA A 362 33.21 21.95 -18.99
CA ALA A 362 34.62 21.71 -18.69
C ALA A 362 35.54 22.00 -19.88
N LEU A 363 35.12 21.65 -21.11
CA LEU A 363 35.83 21.98 -22.34
C LEU A 363 35.91 23.50 -22.58
N LEU A 364 34.83 24.23 -22.32
CA LEU A 364 34.80 25.70 -22.46
C LEU A 364 35.68 26.43 -21.44
N LEU A 365 35.92 25.83 -20.27
CA LEU A 365 36.78 26.37 -19.21
C LEU A 365 38.29 26.26 -19.52
N GLN A 366 38.71 25.54 -20.57
CA GLN A 366 40.13 25.36 -20.91
C GLN A 366 40.77 26.57 -21.61
N ILE A 367 39.99 27.50 -22.18
CA ILE A 367 40.52 28.77 -22.70
C ILE A 367 40.63 29.70 -21.50
N ASN A 368 41.84 29.94 -20.97
CA ASN A 368 42.04 30.85 -19.83
C ASN A 368 41.79 32.31 -20.27
N PRO A 369 40.60 32.90 -20.04
CA PRO A 369 40.23 34.19 -20.64
C PRO A 369 41.05 35.33 -20.03
N HIS A 370 41.50 35.15 -18.78
CA HIS A 370 42.30 36.10 -18.02
C HIS A 370 43.64 36.42 -18.69
N PHE A 371 44.34 35.39 -19.21
CA PHE A 371 45.60 35.61 -19.92
C PHE A 371 45.41 36.53 -21.14
N ILE A 372 44.28 36.39 -21.85
CA ILE A 372 43.99 37.20 -23.04
C ILE A 372 43.74 38.66 -22.66
N TYR A 373 42.99 38.93 -21.59
CA TYR A 373 42.67 40.31 -21.17
C TYR A 373 43.89 41.05 -20.64
N ASN A 374 44.70 40.40 -19.82
CA ASN A 374 45.91 41.02 -19.27
C ASN A 374 46.92 41.31 -20.37
N THR A 375 47.03 40.43 -21.37
CA THR A 375 47.89 40.64 -22.53
C THR A 375 47.43 41.85 -23.34
N LEU A 376 46.13 41.98 -23.62
CA LEU A 376 45.58 43.11 -24.37
C LEU A 376 45.68 44.44 -23.61
N ASP A 377 45.53 44.42 -22.27
CA ASP A 377 45.71 45.61 -21.43
C ASP A 377 47.16 46.10 -21.43
N MET A 378 48.13 45.18 -21.38
CA MET A 378 49.56 45.51 -21.49
C MET A 378 49.89 46.18 -22.84
N PHE A 379 49.33 45.67 -23.95
CA PHE A 379 49.49 46.31 -25.26
C PHE A 379 48.81 47.69 -25.34
N ALA A 380 47.60 47.83 -24.81
CA ALA A 380 46.89 49.11 -24.75
C ALA A 380 47.65 50.15 -23.90
N GLY A 381 48.25 49.72 -22.79
CA GLY A 381 49.11 50.55 -21.94
C GLY A 381 50.35 51.04 -22.69
N LYS A 382 51.04 50.15 -23.41
CA LYS A 382 52.22 50.51 -24.20
C LYS A 382 51.90 51.53 -25.30
N LEU A 383 50.83 51.30 -26.06
CA LEU A 383 50.37 52.22 -27.10
C LEU A 383 50.00 53.61 -26.53
N THR A 384 49.41 53.65 -25.34
CA THR A 384 49.10 54.92 -24.65
C THR A 384 50.38 55.70 -24.33
N LEU A 385 51.46 55.03 -23.93
CA LEU A 385 52.75 55.67 -23.62
C LEU A 385 53.48 56.11 -24.90
N ASP A 386 53.34 55.35 -25.99
CA ASP A 386 53.90 55.69 -27.31
C ASP A 386 53.13 56.84 -27.99
N GLY A 387 52.01 57.29 -27.42
CA GLY A 387 51.19 58.38 -27.94
C GLY A 387 50.16 57.95 -29.00
N GLU A 388 50.02 56.65 -29.23
CA GLU A 388 49.12 56.04 -30.22
C GLU A 388 47.73 55.75 -29.61
N TYR A 389 47.03 56.82 -29.20
CA TYR A 389 45.78 56.71 -28.43
C TYR A 389 44.63 56.02 -29.18
N GLU A 390 44.48 56.27 -30.50
CA GLU A 390 43.42 55.63 -31.31
C GLU A 390 43.61 54.10 -31.40
N LEU A 391 44.85 53.65 -31.52
CA LEU A 391 45.21 52.23 -31.52
C LEU A 391 45.03 51.61 -30.13
N ALA A 392 45.35 52.35 -29.06
CA ALA A 392 45.10 51.91 -27.69
C ALA A 392 43.60 51.71 -27.41
N ASP A 393 42.74 52.63 -27.87
CA ASP A 393 41.28 52.49 -27.73
C ASP A 393 40.73 51.33 -28.57
N THR A 394 41.29 51.09 -29.75
CA THR A 394 40.96 49.92 -30.58
C THR A 394 41.30 48.61 -29.86
N MET A 395 42.45 48.54 -29.18
CA MET A 395 42.81 47.37 -28.35
C MET A 395 41.83 47.19 -27.18
N CYS A 396 41.33 48.28 -26.61
CA CYS A 396 40.28 48.22 -25.59
C CYS A 396 38.97 47.64 -26.15
N ASP A 397 38.54 48.10 -27.34
CA ASP A 397 37.35 47.60 -28.03
C ASP A 397 37.45 46.10 -28.32
N PHE A 398 38.64 45.62 -28.73
CA PHE A 398 38.88 44.20 -29.00
C PHE A 398 38.80 43.35 -27.73
N ALA A 399 39.41 43.82 -26.63
CA ALA A 399 39.32 43.14 -25.35
C ALA A 399 37.88 43.09 -24.80
N GLN A 400 37.08 44.15 -25.00
CA GLN A 400 35.66 44.18 -24.66
C GLN A 400 34.86 43.17 -25.51
N MET A 401 35.16 43.04 -26.81
CA MET A 401 34.51 42.06 -27.70
C MET A 401 34.78 40.61 -27.30
N ILE A 402 36.03 40.25 -26.95
CA ILE A 402 36.37 38.89 -26.50
C ILE A 402 35.66 38.58 -25.18
N ARG A 403 35.58 39.53 -24.24
CA ARG A 403 34.85 39.35 -22.97
C ARG A 403 33.37 39.08 -23.18
N TYR A 404 32.74 39.87 -24.04
CA TYR A 404 31.34 39.63 -24.40
C TYR A 404 31.14 38.23 -25.00
N ASN A 405 32.15 37.57 -25.57
CA ASN A 405 32.03 36.21 -26.13
C ASN A 405 32.31 35.09 -25.10
N THR A 406 33.10 35.33 -24.05
CA THR A 406 33.58 34.30 -23.10
C THR A 406 32.82 34.26 -21.78
N VAL A 407 32.12 35.33 -21.39
CA VAL A 407 31.34 35.36 -20.13
C VAL A 407 30.16 34.39 -20.24
N ALA A 408 30.17 33.32 -19.44
CA ALA A 408 29.32 32.14 -19.60
C ALA A 408 27.97 32.19 -18.84
N SER A 409 27.41 33.38 -18.59
CA SER A 409 26.33 33.52 -17.59
C SER A 409 25.12 34.30 -18.10
N GLY A 410 24.35 33.72 -19.02
CA GLY A 410 22.97 34.17 -19.32
C GLY A 410 22.52 34.00 -20.77
N THR A 411 21.27 33.57 -20.96
CA THR A 411 20.58 33.52 -22.27
C THR A 411 19.99 34.87 -22.69
N SER A 412 19.96 35.85 -21.81
CA SER A 412 19.38 37.18 -22.06
C SER A 412 20.17 38.29 -21.38
N LEU A 413 20.31 39.45 -22.04
CA LEU A 413 20.95 40.66 -21.52
C LEU A 413 20.13 41.93 -21.83
N PRO A 414 20.30 43.02 -21.08
CA PRO A 414 19.74 44.33 -21.40
C PRO A 414 20.12 44.80 -22.82
N LEU A 415 19.18 45.43 -23.52
CA LEU A 415 19.40 45.98 -24.87
C LEU A 415 20.60 46.94 -24.93
N ARG A 416 20.88 47.71 -23.88
CA ARG A 416 22.07 48.57 -23.82
C ARG A 416 23.37 47.80 -24.05
N ASP A 417 23.53 46.65 -23.42
CA ASP A 417 24.79 45.91 -23.41
C ASP A 417 25.00 45.23 -24.79
N GLU A 418 23.90 44.81 -25.46
CA GLU A 418 23.94 44.31 -26.85
C GLU A 418 24.30 45.44 -27.84
N LEU A 419 23.73 46.64 -27.64
CA LEU A 419 24.03 47.79 -28.49
C LEU A 419 25.46 48.28 -28.30
N GLU A 420 25.98 48.23 -27.08
CA GLU A 420 27.38 48.55 -26.78
C GLU A 420 28.33 47.55 -27.44
N HIS A 421 27.99 46.25 -27.40
CA HIS A 421 28.75 45.24 -28.13
C HIS A 421 28.76 45.49 -29.65
N VAL A 422 27.63 45.89 -30.24
CA VAL A 422 27.55 46.30 -31.64
C VAL A 422 28.42 47.54 -31.92
N ARG A 423 28.48 48.52 -31.00
CA ARG A 423 29.37 49.69 -31.14
C ARG A 423 30.83 49.27 -31.17
N ASN A 424 31.25 48.40 -30.25
CA ASN A 424 32.62 47.90 -30.16
C ASN A 424 33.00 47.13 -31.43
N TYR A 425 32.12 46.24 -31.91
CA TYR A 425 32.34 45.51 -33.16
C TYR A 425 32.53 46.45 -34.37
N VAL A 426 31.65 47.45 -34.55
CA VAL A 426 31.75 48.39 -35.67
C VAL A 426 32.98 49.30 -35.54
N SER A 427 33.36 49.67 -34.31
CA SER A 427 34.58 50.41 -34.03
C SER A 427 35.81 49.64 -34.52
N LEU A 428 35.91 48.34 -34.24
CA LEU A 428 36.97 47.48 -34.77
C LEU A 428 36.97 47.39 -36.30
N GLN A 429 35.78 47.31 -36.92
CA GLN A 429 35.68 47.30 -38.38
C GLN A 429 36.11 48.64 -39.01
N ARG A 430 36.09 49.77 -38.30
CA ARG A 430 36.65 51.05 -38.78
C ARG A 430 38.16 50.97 -38.99
N CYS A 431 38.89 50.19 -38.20
CA CYS A 431 40.33 50.01 -38.42
C CYS A 431 40.62 49.28 -39.74
N ARG A 432 39.74 48.33 -40.12
CA ARG A 432 39.89 47.57 -41.37
C ARG A 432 39.40 48.32 -42.61
N TYR A 433 38.32 49.09 -42.49
CA TYR A 433 37.65 49.73 -43.62
C TYR A 433 37.78 51.28 -43.63
N GLY A 434 38.52 51.86 -42.69
CA GLY A 434 38.75 53.29 -42.52
C GLY A 434 37.59 54.04 -41.84
N ALA A 435 37.79 55.35 -41.62
CA ALA A 435 36.84 56.24 -40.92
C ALA A 435 35.48 56.45 -41.62
N ARG A 436 35.22 55.80 -42.76
CA ARG A 436 33.98 55.92 -43.57
C ARG A 436 32.89 54.93 -43.19
N VAL A 437 33.06 54.21 -42.07
CA VAL A 437 32.04 53.34 -41.49
C VAL A 437 31.23 54.12 -40.45
N VAL A 438 29.96 54.39 -40.76
CA VAL A 438 29.06 55.18 -39.93
C VAL A 438 28.02 54.28 -39.28
N LEU A 439 28.04 54.23 -37.94
CA LEU A 439 27.01 53.58 -37.14
C LEU A 439 26.09 54.64 -36.53
N ARG A 440 24.78 54.49 -36.73
CA ARG A 440 23.75 55.32 -36.07
C ARG A 440 22.84 54.44 -35.24
N ILE A 441 22.69 54.76 -33.95
CA ILE A 441 21.82 54.04 -33.04
C ILE A 441 20.67 54.96 -32.61
N HIS A 442 19.43 54.51 -32.83
CA HIS A 442 18.20 55.22 -32.48
C HIS A 442 17.35 54.36 -31.54
N ALA A 443 17.61 54.47 -30.23
CA ALA A 443 16.85 53.79 -29.19
C ALA A 443 16.45 54.81 -28.11
N ALA A 444 15.20 54.74 -27.64
CA ALA A 444 14.76 55.58 -26.52
C ALA A 444 15.29 55.02 -25.19
N GLU A 445 15.67 55.89 -24.25
CA GLU A 445 16.26 55.54 -22.94
C GLU A 445 15.43 54.49 -22.18
N SER A 446 14.10 54.63 -22.21
CA SER A 446 13.14 53.69 -21.61
C SER A 446 13.21 52.24 -22.14
N LEU A 447 13.87 52.00 -23.28
CA LEU A 447 13.99 50.69 -23.91
C LEU A 447 15.34 50.02 -23.65
N LEU A 448 16.34 50.77 -23.19
CA LEU A 448 17.71 50.27 -22.98
C LEU A 448 17.78 49.17 -21.91
N GLY A 449 16.88 49.21 -20.92
CA GLY A 449 16.78 48.18 -19.86
C GLY A 449 15.99 46.93 -20.24
N VAL A 450 15.43 46.84 -21.46
CA VAL A 450 14.65 45.67 -21.88
C VAL A 450 15.59 44.48 -22.11
N SER A 451 15.31 43.36 -21.45
CA SER A 451 16.07 42.13 -21.64
C SER A 451 15.76 41.49 -23.00
N ILE A 452 16.82 41.20 -23.77
CA ILE A 452 16.78 40.56 -25.09
C ILE A 452 17.72 39.34 -25.13
N PRO A 453 17.48 38.35 -26.00
CA PRO A 453 18.41 37.25 -26.21
C PRO A 453 19.79 37.75 -26.64
N ARG A 454 20.84 37.07 -26.17
CA ARG A 454 22.23 37.35 -26.56
C ARG A 454 22.51 37.00 -28.02
N PHE A 455 23.44 37.72 -28.64
CA PHE A 455 23.81 37.53 -30.06
C PHE A 455 22.65 37.75 -31.03
N LEU A 456 21.73 38.67 -30.70
CA LEU A 456 20.58 38.96 -31.57
C LEU A 456 20.95 39.96 -32.67
N LEU A 457 21.70 41.01 -32.34
CA LEU A 457 22.04 42.09 -33.26
C LEU A 457 23.38 41.85 -33.95
N GLN A 458 24.36 41.28 -33.24
CA GLN A 458 25.72 41.08 -33.76
C GLN A 458 25.75 40.30 -35.08
N PRO A 459 25.12 39.10 -35.23
CA PRO A 459 25.19 38.35 -36.49
C PRO A 459 24.58 39.11 -37.68
N ILE A 460 23.60 39.97 -37.42
CA ILE A 460 22.94 40.77 -38.46
C ILE A 460 23.88 41.90 -38.91
N VAL A 461 24.58 42.53 -37.97
CA VAL A 461 25.57 43.57 -38.25
C VAL A 461 26.80 42.99 -38.95
N GLU A 462 27.25 41.80 -38.54
CA GLU A 462 28.32 41.03 -39.20
C GLU A 462 27.99 40.76 -40.67
N ASN A 463 26.78 40.26 -40.94
CA ASN A 463 26.30 40.00 -42.30
C ASN A 463 26.31 41.27 -43.18
N ALA A 464 26.12 42.46 -42.60
CA ALA A 464 26.23 43.70 -43.36
C ALA A 464 27.66 43.94 -43.87
N PHE A 465 28.70 43.57 -43.11
CA PHE A 465 30.10 43.66 -43.56
C PHE A 465 30.50 42.50 -44.48
N GLU A 466 30.09 41.27 -44.18
CA GLU A 466 30.47 40.08 -44.97
C GLU A 466 29.76 40.02 -46.32
N HIS A 467 28.47 40.34 -46.34
CA HIS A 467 27.61 40.16 -47.51
C HIS A 467 27.00 41.47 -48.02
N GLY A 468 26.65 42.41 -47.13
CA GLY A 468 26.03 43.68 -47.52
C GLY A 468 26.99 44.61 -48.27
N PHE A 469 28.21 44.79 -47.77
CA PHE A 469 29.21 45.70 -48.36
C PHE A 469 30.21 45.01 -49.29
N ALA A 470 30.02 43.72 -49.58
CA ALA A 470 30.87 42.97 -50.50
C ALA A 470 30.90 43.65 -51.90
N GLY A 471 32.09 43.87 -52.45
CA GLY A 471 32.26 44.48 -53.77
C GLY A 471 32.13 46.00 -53.85
N ARG A 472 31.85 46.71 -52.73
CA ARG A 472 31.87 48.17 -52.71
C ARG A 472 33.29 48.74 -52.77
N ALA A 473 33.44 49.83 -53.51
CA ALA A 473 34.70 50.54 -53.65
C ALA A 473 35.25 50.97 -52.26
N PRO A 474 36.59 50.95 -52.04
CA PRO A 474 37.20 51.24 -50.75
C PRO A 474 36.78 52.60 -50.14
N ASP A 475 36.50 53.57 -51.00
CA ASP A 475 36.15 54.95 -50.72
C ASP A 475 34.64 55.20 -50.50
N ALA A 476 33.76 54.22 -50.75
CA ALA A 476 32.32 54.38 -50.53
C ALA A 476 31.93 54.41 -49.04
N GLU A 477 30.94 55.24 -48.67
CA GLU A 477 30.41 55.32 -47.30
C GLU A 477 29.64 54.04 -46.93
N ARG A 478 30.01 53.40 -45.82
CA ARG A 478 29.36 52.19 -45.28
C ARG A 478 28.54 52.60 -44.08
N CYS A 479 27.22 52.58 -44.19
CA CYS A 479 26.31 53.05 -43.16
C CYS A 479 25.48 51.90 -42.60
N ILE A 480 25.45 51.78 -41.28
CA ILE A 480 24.61 50.86 -40.53
C ILE A 480 23.75 51.67 -39.56
N VAL A 481 22.44 51.43 -39.57
CA VAL A 481 21.47 52.08 -38.69
C VAL A 481 20.76 51.02 -37.87
N VAL A 482 20.89 51.10 -36.55
CA VAL A 482 20.18 50.25 -35.60
C VAL A 482 19.11 51.09 -34.90
N SER A 483 17.86 50.64 -34.92
CA SER A 483 16.77 51.34 -34.24
C SER A 483 15.90 50.41 -33.40
N ALA A 484 15.44 50.90 -32.25
CA ALA A 484 14.59 50.18 -31.32
C ALA A 484 13.32 50.99 -31.03
N LYS A 485 12.15 50.37 -31.21
CA LYS A 485 10.86 51.00 -30.92
C LYS A 485 9.93 50.02 -30.22
N ARG A 486 9.16 50.51 -29.24
CA ARG A 486 8.09 49.73 -28.61
C ARG A 486 6.78 49.96 -29.33
N LEU A 487 6.09 48.88 -29.68
CA LEU A 487 4.77 48.93 -30.29
C LEU A 487 3.83 47.98 -29.51
N GLY A 488 3.04 48.57 -28.61
CA GLY A 488 2.23 47.82 -27.65
C GLY A 488 3.08 46.97 -26.69
N LYS A 489 2.85 45.65 -26.69
CA LYS A 489 3.61 44.67 -25.89
C LYS A 489 4.86 44.13 -26.60
N ARG A 490 5.17 44.59 -27.81
CA ARG A 490 6.30 44.09 -28.61
C ARG A 490 7.42 45.12 -28.69
N LEU A 491 8.67 44.65 -28.62
CA LEU A 491 9.86 45.44 -28.96
C LEU A 491 10.22 45.14 -30.41
N ILE A 492 10.33 46.19 -31.24
CA ILE A 492 10.75 46.10 -32.63
C ILE A 492 12.20 46.60 -32.70
N LEU A 493 13.10 45.72 -33.16
CA LEU A 493 14.49 46.04 -33.44
C LEU A 493 14.69 46.00 -34.95
N ARG A 494 15.28 47.05 -35.51
CA ARG A 494 15.53 47.15 -36.95
C ARG A 494 16.98 47.50 -37.18
N VAL A 495 17.66 46.66 -37.96
CA VAL A 495 19.00 46.92 -38.50
C VAL A 495 18.84 47.20 -39.98
N TRP A 496 19.44 48.28 -40.45
CA TRP A 496 19.45 48.67 -41.85
C TRP A 496 20.88 48.97 -42.27
N ASP A 497 21.26 48.51 -43.44
CA ASP A 497 22.53 48.83 -44.06
C ASP A 497 22.32 49.43 -45.46
N ASN A 498 23.30 50.16 -45.94
CA ASN A 498 23.28 50.71 -47.30
C ASN A 498 23.96 49.79 -48.33
N GLY A 499 24.04 48.49 -48.10
CA GLY A 499 24.74 47.51 -48.95
C GLY A 499 24.01 47.13 -50.24
N GLN A 500 24.45 46.04 -50.88
CA GLN A 500 23.94 45.56 -52.17
C GLN A 500 22.51 44.97 -52.10
N GLY A 501 22.00 44.68 -50.91
CA GLY A 501 20.69 44.05 -50.71
C GLY A 501 20.68 42.56 -51.03
N MET A 502 19.50 41.94 -50.95
CA MET A 502 19.27 40.51 -51.26
C MET A 502 18.13 40.39 -52.28
N GLU A 503 18.23 39.42 -53.19
CA GLU A 503 17.15 39.13 -54.13
C GLU A 503 15.94 38.49 -53.42
N PRO A 504 14.69 38.77 -53.84
CA PRO A 504 13.49 38.28 -53.16
C PRO A 504 13.42 36.76 -52.97
N GLU A 505 13.92 35.98 -53.93
CA GLU A 505 13.97 34.51 -53.83
C GLU A 505 14.92 34.01 -52.73
N GLN A 506 16.05 34.70 -52.52
CA GLN A 506 17.02 34.36 -51.47
C GLN A 506 16.43 34.62 -50.07
N VAL A 507 15.60 35.65 -49.93
CA VAL A 507 14.90 36.00 -48.70
C VAL A 507 13.83 34.96 -48.35
N GLU A 508 13.09 34.44 -49.35
CA GLU A 508 12.08 33.40 -49.12
C GLU A 508 12.69 32.04 -48.75
N ALA A 509 13.81 31.66 -49.36
CA ALA A 509 14.55 30.46 -49.00
C ALA A 509 15.07 30.50 -47.55
N GLY A 510 15.65 31.64 -47.12
CA GLY A 510 16.12 31.82 -45.75
C GLY A 510 15.01 31.80 -44.70
N ASN A 511 13.82 32.32 -45.03
CA ASN A 511 12.66 32.32 -44.13
C ASN A 511 11.95 30.96 -44.01
N ARG A 512 12.09 30.04 -44.97
CA ARG A 512 11.55 28.66 -44.86
C ARG A 512 12.42 27.75 -43.99
N ALA A 513 13.73 27.97 -43.94
CA ALA A 513 14.66 27.17 -43.15
C ALA A 513 14.60 27.51 -41.63
N GLY A 514 14.22 28.74 -41.27
CA GLY A 514 13.94 29.12 -39.88
C GLY A 514 12.43 29.15 -39.60
N LYS A 515 11.95 28.54 -38.51
CA LYS A 515 10.52 28.55 -38.12
C LYS A 515 10.02 29.97 -37.77
N TYR A 516 9.74 30.82 -38.75
CA TYR A 516 9.25 32.19 -38.52
C TYR A 516 8.01 32.52 -39.37
N GLN A 517 6.97 33.07 -38.73
CA GLN A 517 5.69 33.45 -39.37
C GLN A 517 5.72 34.89 -39.91
N ARG A 518 5.12 35.11 -41.10
CA ARG A 518 4.86 36.45 -41.67
C ARG A 518 3.90 37.25 -40.75
N PRO A 519 4.14 38.54 -40.47
CA PRO A 519 3.15 39.39 -39.81
C PRO A 519 2.03 39.82 -40.80
N PRO A 520 0.84 40.20 -40.30
CA PRO A 520 -0.31 40.56 -41.14
C PRO A 520 -0.16 41.92 -41.85
N ALA A 521 -0.86 42.07 -42.99
CA ALA A 521 -0.71 43.11 -44.01
C ALA A 521 -1.11 44.55 -43.61
N ASP A 522 -1.65 44.78 -42.41
CA ASP A 522 -2.23 46.07 -42.02
C ASP A 522 -1.20 47.14 -41.58
N PHE A 523 0.10 46.84 -41.66
CA PHE A 523 1.16 47.73 -41.18
C PHE A 523 1.64 48.78 -42.19
N CYS A 524 1.20 48.73 -43.44
CA CYS A 524 1.68 49.60 -44.51
C CYS A 524 0.98 50.97 -44.65
N ALA A 525 0.03 51.33 -43.79
CA ALA A 525 -0.73 52.58 -43.96
C ALA A 525 -0.82 53.42 -42.68
N ARG A 526 0.08 54.43 -42.53
CA ARG A 526 -0.26 55.79 -42.00
C ARG A 526 0.96 56.75 -41.97
N ARG A 527 0.79 57.85 -42.73
CA ARG A 527 1.41 59.20 -42.79
C ARG A 527 2.84 59.49 -42.28
N ARG A 528 3.64 60.02 -43.21
CA ARG A 528 4.97 60.67 -43.08
C ARG A 528 4.92 62.05 -42.41
N PRO A 529 5.95 62.48 -41.66
CA PRO A 529 6.30 63.90 -41.51
C PRO A 529 7.13 64.36 -42.73
N ALA A 530 6.90 65.60 -43.17
CA ALA A 530 7.53 66.20 -44.35
C ALA A 530 9.02 66.49 -44.13
N GLY A 531 9.87 66.23 -45.15
CA GLY A 531 11.18 66.85 -45.27
C GLY A 531 12.44 65.98 -45.46
N ALA A 532 12.35 64.66 -45.67
CA ALA A 532 13.55 63.84 -45.94
C ALA A 532 13.57 63.35 -47.40
N ALA A 533 14.71 63.59 -48.07
CA ALA A 533 14.98 63.14 -49.43
C ALA A 533 14.83 61.62 -49.60
N GLN A 534 14.36 61.24 -50.77
CA GLN A 534 13.95 59.90 -51.19
C GLN A 534 15.15 58.93 -51.24
N PRO A 535 15.18 57.82 -50.49
CA PRO A 535 16.13 56.74 -50.73
C PRO A 535 15.60 55.85 -51.86
N GLN A 536 16.34 55.75 -52.97
CA GLN A 536 16.12 54.73 -53.99
C GLN A 536 16.73 53.41 -53.51
N GLY A 537 15.89 52.49 -53.04
CA GLY A 537 16.27 51.12 -52.67
C GLY A 537 15.25 50.47 -51.72
N PRO A 538 14.96 49.15 -51.84
CA PRO A 538 13.97 48.48 -51.01
C PRO A 538 14.43 48.38 -49.54
N VAL A 539 13.54 48.76 -48.62
CA VAL A 539 13.75 48.68 -47.17
C VAL A 539 13.18 47.35 -46.68
N TYR A 540 14.02 46.48 -46.11
CA TYR A 540 13.56 45.20 -45.54
C TYR A 540 13.51 45.27 -44.02
N GLU A 541 12.37 44.86 -43.46
CA GLU A 541 12.04 44.94 -42.04
C GLU A 541 12.05 43.55 -41.39
N ARG A 542 12.88 43.36 -40.35
CA ARG A 542 12.88 42.14 -39.53
C ARG A 542 12.12 42.42 -38.23
N VAL A 543 10.95 41.82 -38.05
CA VAL A 543 10.12 41.95 -36.83
C VAL A 543 10.36 40.75 -35.92
N CYS A 544 11.15 40.91 -34.87
CA CYS A 544 11.21 39.93 -33.77
C CYS A 544 10.15 40.29 -32.71
N SER A 545 9.14 39.45 -32.52
CA SER A 545 8.19 39.60 -31.42
C SER A 545 8.71 38.89 -30.17
N VAL A 546 9.32 39.64 -29.25
CA VAL A 546 9.59 39.16 -27.89
C VAL A 546 8.42 39.56 -26.99
N GLY A 547 7.81 38.59 -26.31
CA GLY A 547 6.73 38.83 -25.34
C GLY A 547 7.29 39.51 -24.09
N ALA A 548 6.87 40.75 -23.84
CA ALA A 548 7.30 41.51 -22.67
C ALA A 548 6.67 40.97 -21.37
N VAL A 549 7.52 40.55 -20.42
CA VAL A 549 7.21 40.52 -18.99
C VAL A 549 7.39 41.94 -18.46
N GLY A 550 6.39 42.44 -17.72
CA GLY A 550 6.24 43.86 -17.42
C GLY A 550 7.24 44.40 -16.39
N CYS A 551 7.67 45.65 -16.59
CA CYS A 551 8.25 46.48 -15.55
C CYS A 551 7.57 47.85 -15.50
N ARG A 552 7.30 48.26 -14.25
CA ARG A 552 6.57 49.45 -13.80
C ARG A 552 7.54 50.65 -13.84
N ALA A 553 7.08 51.78 -14.36
CA ALA A 553 7.85 53.01 -14.43
C ALA A 553 8.20 53.53 -13.02
N VAL A 554 9.48 53.76 -12.76
CA VAL A 554 9.94 54.67 -11.70
C VAL A 554 10.20 56.01 -12.36
N ARG A 555 9.47 57.04 -11.92
CA ARG A 555 9.76 58.43 -12.25
C ARG A 555 11.06 58.81 -11.54
N ALA A 556 12.14 58.98 -12.28
CA ALA A 556 13.26 59.80 -11.83
C ALA A 556 12.92 61.26 -12.15
N ALA A 557 12.89 62.08 -11.10
CA ALA A 557 12.64 63.50 -11.21
C ALA A 557 13.75 64.17 -12.03
N GLU A 558 13.36 64.89 -13.06
CA GLU A 558 14.17 65.96 -13.63
C GLU A 558 14.39 67.01 -12.54
N ASN A 559 15.64 67.19 -12.13
CA ASN A 559 16.09 68.41 -11.48
C ASN A 559 17.46 68.77 -12.07
N GLY A 560 17.43 69.32 -13.28
CA GLY A 560 18.44 70.28 -13.69
C GLY A 560 18.32 71.51 -12.80
N LYS A 561 19.17 71.61 -11.77
CA LYS A 561 19.45 72.86 -11.08
C LYS A 561 20.96 72.99 -10.93
N THR A 562 21.50 73.84 -11.79
CA THR A 562 22.80 74.49 -11.65
C THR A 562 22.84 75.21 -10.29
N LEU A 563 23.47 74.61 -9.29
CA LEU A 563 23.81 75.29 -8.04
C LEU A 563 25.26 75.74 -8.13
N CYS A 564 25.44 76.94 -8.66
CA CYS A 564 26.66 77.72 -8.53
C CYS A 564 26.78 78.16 -7.06
N GLY A 565 27.39 77.33 -6.23
CA GLY A 565 27.81 77.67 -4.87
C GLY A 565 29.32 77.84 -4.83
N LYS A 566 29.80 79.04 -4.47
CA LYS A 566 31.22 79.32 -4.20
C LYS A 566 31.69 78.47 -3.02
N GLY A 567 32.30 77.32 -3.29
CA GLY A 567 33.00 76.47 -2.34
C GLY A 567 34.47 76.35 -2.74
N ARG A 568 35.38 76.44 -1.76
CA ARG A 568 36.84 76.37 -1.91
C ARG A 568 37.28 75.32 -2.94
N GLU A 569 38.21 75.69 -3.82
CA GLU A 569 38.96 74.75 -4.67
C GLU A 569 39.59 73.67 -3.78
N GLN A 570 39.01 72.47 -3.80
CA GLN A 570 39.50 71.32 -3.05
C GLN A 570 40.38 70.52 -4.01
N MET A 571 41.68 70.48 -3.72
CA MET A 571 42.66 69.78 -4.56
C MET A 571 42.69 68.28 -4.20
N LEU A 572 42.63 67.40 -5.19
CA LEU A 572 42.57 65.94 -5.01
C LEU A 572 43.95 65.27 -5.08
N SER A 573 44.21 64.32 -4.18
CA SER A 573 45.37 63.42 -4.21
C SER A 573 44.96 61.98 -4.55
N ILE A 574 45.55 61.39 -5.59
CA ILE A 574 45.18 60.06 -6.10
C ILE A 574 46.33 59.06 -5.92
N LEU A 575 46.02 57.88 -5.41
CA LEU A 575 46.94 56.73 -5.33
C LEU A 575 46.51 55.63 -6.31
N ILE A 576 47.42 55.22 -7.20
CA ILE A 576 47.23 54.09 -8.14
C ILE A 576 48.02 52.90 -7.61
N VAL A 577 47.40 51.73 -7.56
CA VAL A 577 48.03 50.48 -7.08
C VAL A 577 47.86 49.39 -8.13
N ASP A 578 48.98 48.99 -8.74
CA ASP A 578 49.03 47.95 -9.78
C ASP A 578 50.44 47.34 -9.83
N ASP A 579 50.55 46.01 -9.88
CA ASP A 579 51.84 45.32 -9.86
C ASP A 579 52.64 45.48 -11.17
N ASP A 580 52.00 45.96 -12.24
CA ASP A 580 52.66 46.31 -13.49
C ASP A 580 53.02 47.82 -13.53
N PRO A 581 54.32 48.19 -13.52
CA PRO A 581 54.77 49.57 -13.61
C PRO A 581 54.34 50.28 -14.91
N LEU A 582 54.21 49.54 -16.01
CA LEU A 582 53.78 50.08 -17.30
C LEU A 582 52.31 50.47 -17.26
N LEU A 583 51.45 49.66 -16.64
CA LEU A 583 50.03 50.00 -16.44
C LEU A 583 49.85 51.19 -15.50
N CYS A 584 50.64 51.26 -14.41
CA CYS A 584 50.69 52.43 -13.53
C CYS A 584 51.05 53.72 -14.30
N ALA A 585 52.09 53.68 -15.14
CA ALA A 585 52.52 54.82 -15.94
C ALA A 585 51.46 55.24 -16.97
N ALA A 586 50.84 54.28 -17.66
CA ALA A 586 49.78 54.54 -18.62
C ALA A 586 48.53 55.12 -17.95
N MET A 587 48.11 54.60 -16.79
CA MET A 587 46.98 55.11 -16.01
C MET A 587 47.23 56.54 -15.51
N ARG A 588 48.44 56.81 -15.00
CA ARG A 588 48.85 58.17 -14.61
C ARG A 588 48.76 59.15 -15.78
N ARG A 589 49.20 58.74 -16.98
CA ARG A 589 49.10 59.55 -18.20
C ARG A 589 47.65 59.85 -18.58
N LYS A 590 46.76 58.84 -18.53
CA LYS A 590 45.32 59.01 -18.80
C LYS A 590 44.66 59.97 -17.82
N ILE A 591 44.93 59.84 -16.52
CA ILE A 591 44.38 60.73 -15.48
C ILE A 591 44.86 62.18 -15.67
N GLN A 592 46.13 62.38 -16.04
CA GLN A 592 46.65 63.71 -16.35
C GLN A 592 45.93 64.37 -17.54
N MET A 593 45.62 63.60 -18.59
CA MET A 593 44.86 64.10 -19.74
C MET A 593 43.43 64.50 -19.33
N VAL A 594 42.77 63.67 -18.51
CA VAL A 594 41.42 63.98 -17.99
C VAL A 594 41.40 65.25 -17.15
N ASP A 595 42.40 65.47 -16.29
CA ASP A 595 42.49 66.68 -15.46
C ASP A 595 42.76 67.95 -16.28
N GLN A 596 43.60 67.86 -17.32
CA GLN A 596 43.86 68.97 -18.24
C GLN A 596 42.59 69.47 -18.95
N GLU A 597 41.68 68.56 -19.31
CA GLU A 597 40.43 68.88 -19.98
C GLU A 597 39.32 69.32 -19.01
N ASN A 598 39.24 68.73 -17.81
CA ASN A 598 38.09 68.88 -16.90
C ASN A 598 38.35 69.76 -15.67
N LYS A 599 39.60 70.18 -15.43
CA LYS A 599 40.01 70.99 -14.25
C LYS A 599 39.54 70.39 -12.92
N LEU A 600 39.83 69.10 -12.70
CA LEU A 600 39.45 68.38 -11.48
C LEU A 600 40.29 68.81 -10.27
N GLY A 601 41.42 69.48 -10.50
CA GLY A 601 42.26 70.06 -9.46
C GLY A 601 43.15 69.01 -8.79
N ILE A 602 43.75 68.12 -9.59
CA ILE A 602 44.59 67.04 -9.06
C ILE A 602 45.95 67.61 -8.64
N ARG A 603 46.28 67.50 -7.35
CA ARG A 603 47.55 67.99 -6.78
C ARG A 603 48.70 67.02 -7.01
N GLU A 604 48.46 65.74 -6.76
CA GLU A 604 49.47 64.69 -6.83
C GLU A 604 48.83 63.36 -7.24
N ILE A 605 49.49 62.64 -8.14
CA ILE A 605 49.17 61.25 -8.49
C ILE A 605 50.36 60.42 -8.07
N THR A 606 50.19 59.49 -7.14
CA THR A 606 51.25 58.57 -6.67
C THR A 606 50.94 57.17 -7.18
N ALA A 607 51.97 56.41 -7.55
CA ALA A 607 51.83 55.01 -7.96
C ALA A 607 52.51 54.12 -6.92
N ALA A 608 51.93 52.95 -6.65
CA ALA A 608 52.50 51.89 -5.84
C ALA A 608 52.37 50.56 -6.58
N HIS A 609 53.40 49.72 -6.47
CA HIS A 609 53.50 48.46 -7.21
C HIS A 609 53.23 47.21 -6.37
N SER A 610 52.82 47.42 -5.11
CA SER A 610 52.42 46.35 -4.20
C SER A 610 51.49 46.88 -3.12
N VAL A 611 50.75 45.97 -2.47
CA VAL A 611 49.94 46.30 -1.28
C VAL A 611 50.78 46.93 -0.17
N GLN A 612 52.03 46.48 0.01
CA GLN A 612 52.91 46.99 1.04
C GLN A 612 53.39 48.43 0.75
N GLU A 613 53.76 48.70 -0.51
CA GLU A 613 54.10 50.06 -0.94
C GLU A 613 52.89 51.01 -0.86
N ALA A 614 51.69 50.52 -1.18
CA ALA A 614 50.46 51.29 -1.02
C ALA A 614 50.21 51.68 0.45
N TRP A 615 50.46 50.75 1.39
CA TRP A 615 50.37 51.03 2.82
C TRP A 615 51.39 52.06 3.32
N ASP A 616 52.62 52.01 2.80
CA ASP A 616 53.66 52.98 3.14
C ASP A 616 53.25 54.40 2.67
N VAL A 617 52.62 54.51 1.50
CA VAL A 617 52.07 55.78 1.00
C VAL A 617 50.88 56.25 1.84
N LEU A 618 49.93 55.38 2.18
CA LEU A 618 48.74 55.71 2.99
C LEU A 618 49.10 56.15 4.42
N ARG A 619 50.19 55.63 4.99
CA ARG A 619 50.67 56.06 6.33
C ARG A 619 51.43 57.38 6.31
N GLY A 620 52.12 57.69 5.20
CA GLY A 620 52.97 58.86 5.08
C GLY A 620 52.31 60.09 4.45
N ARG A 621 51.17 59.93 3.76
CA ARG A 621 50.55 60.97 2.93
C ARG A 621 49.02 60.92 2.97
N THR A 622 48.39 62.06 2.66
CA THR A 622 46.92 62.15 2.51
C THR A 622 46.50 61.74 1.11
N VAL A 623 45.59 60.77 1.01
CA VAL A 623 45.03 60.27 -0.25
C VAL A 623 43.52 60.45 -0.22
N ASP A 624 42.95 61.03 -1.27
CA ASP A 624 41.50 61.26 -1.40
C ASP A 624 40.83 60.16 -2.23
N VAL A 625 41.54 59.64 -3.24
CA VAL A 625 41.06 58.59 -4.14
C VAL A 625 42.10 57.48 -4.26
N LEU A 626 41.69 56.23 -4.02
CA LEU A 626 42.50 55.03 -4.23
C LEU A 626 41.97 54.27 -5.44
N ILE A 627 42.83 54.03 -6.45
CA ILE A 627 42.54 53.17 -7.60
C ILE A 627 43.42 51.92 -7.48
N SER A 628 42.83 50.74 -7.26
CA SER A 628 43.59 49.50 -7.03
C SER A 628 43.16 48.37 -7.96
N ASP A 629 44.12 47.61 -8.47
CA ASP A 629 43.84 46.30 -9.07
C ASP A 629 43.36 45.29 -8.00
N ILE A 630 42.52 44.33 -8.38
CA ILE A 630 42.02 43.26 -7.51
C ILE A 630 43.03 42.13 -7.36
N GLN A 631 43.73 41.79 -8.45
CA GLN A 631 44.65 40.66 -8.48
C GLN A 631 46.07 41.15 -8.58
N MET A 632 46.78 41.12 -7.46
CA MET A 632 48.21 41.35 -7.39
C MET A 632 48.91 40.09 -6.87
N PRO A 633 50.19 39.85 -7.20
CA PRO A 633 50.98 38.76 -6.65
C PRO A 633 51.00 38.79 -5.11
N TYR A 634 50.89 37.62 -4.48
CA TYR A 634 51.01 37.38 -3.03
C TYR A 634 49.87 37.92 -2.13
N GLN A 635 49.23 39.05 -2.43
CA GLN A 635 48.13 39.63 -1.64
C GLN A 635 47.03 40.21 -2.54
N SER A 636 45.75 39.95 -2.20
CA SER A 636 44.63 40.44 -3.02
C SER A 636 44.36 41.92 -2.75
N GLY A 637 44.14 42.69 -3.83
CA GLY A 637 43.67 44.07 -3.73
C GLY A 637 42.32 44.21 -3.03
N LEU A 638 41.50 43.15 -2.96
CA LEU A 638 40.27 43.16 -2.17
C LEU A 638 40.56 43.24 -0.66
N ASP A 639 41.66 42.66 -0.19
CA ASP A 639 42.07 42.74 1.21
C ASP A 639 42.61 44.14 1.53
N LEU A 640 43.37 44.75 0.63
CA LEU A 640 43.75 46.17 0.71
C LEU A 640 42.50 47.06 0.78
N VAL A 641 41.51 46.87 -0.09
CA VAL A 641 40.25 47.63 -0.09
C VAL A 641 39.51 47.48 1.25
N ARG A 642 39.37 46.25 1.76
CA ARG A 642 38.68 46.00 3.03
C ARG A 642 39.37 46.69 4.20
N GLU A 643 40.70 46.61 4.25
CA GLU A 643 41.47 47.22 5.32
C GLU A 643 41.48 48.75 5.23
N VAL A 644 41.60 49.31 4.02
CA VAL A 644 41.53 50.75 3.79
C VAL A 644 40.13 51.29 4.12
N SER A 645 39.06 50.63 3.68
CA SER A 645 37.69 51.03 4.05
C SER A 645 37.41 50.96 5.55
N ARG A 646 38.12 50.09 6.29
CA ARG A 646 38.02 50.01 7.75
C ARG A 646 38.83 51.09 8.46
N THR A 647 40.00 51.42 7.92
CA THR A 647 41.00 52.28 8.57
C THR A 647 40.86 53.76 8.17
N TYR A 648 40.51 54.00 6.91
CA TYR A 648 40.33 55.32 6.28
C TYR A 648 39.01 55.35 5.47
N PRO A 649 37.84 55.27 6.12
CA PRO A 649 36.53 55.26 5.45
C PRO A 649 36.22 56.51 4.61
N GLU A 650 36.98 57.58 4.80
CA GLU A 650 36.93 58.83 4.05
C GLU A 650 37.45 58.71 2.62
N ILE A 651 38.37 57.78 2.34
CA ILE A 651 38.98 57.60 1.02
C ILE A 651 37.95 57.04 0.04
N GLN A 652 37.84 57.64 -1.15
CA GLN A 652 37.02 57.10 -2.24
C GLN A 652 37.80 55.98 -2.95
N ILE A 653 37.29 54.75 -2.92
CA ILE A 653 37.99 53.60 -3.48
C ILE A 653 37.39 53.21 -4.83
N VAL A 654 38.23 53.05 -5.85
CA VAL A 654 37.90 52.59 -7.19
C VAL A 654 38.70 51.32 -7.46
N ILE A 655 38.05 50.32 -8.06
CA ILE A 655 38.67 49.02 -8.27
C ILE A 655 38.82 48.76 -9.77
N LEU A 656 40.01 48.28 -10.17
CA LEU A 656 40.31 47.81 -11.52
C LEU A 656 40.27 46.28 -11.55
N SER A 657 39.66 45.68 -12.57
CA SER A 657 39.65 44.23 -12.71
C SER A 657 39.69 43.76 -14.16
N GLY A 658 40.44 42.68 -14.42
CA GLY A 658 40.35 41.92 -15.67
C GLY A 658 39.12 41.01 -15.76
N TYR A 659 38.36 40.83 -14.67
CA TYR A 659 37.20 39.93 -14.60
C TYR A 659 35.89 40.71 -14.61
N ASP A 660 34.90 40.26 -15.38
CA ASP A 660 33.49 40.68 -15.21
C ASP A 660 32.78 39.69 -14.29
N ASP A 661 33.27 39.58 -13.05
CA ASP A 661 32.71 38.69 -12.05
C ASP A 661 31.87 39.49 -11.06
N TYR A 662 30.57 39.26 -11.15
CA TYR A 662 29.57 39.82 -10.27
C TYR A 662 29.88 39.60 -8.77
N THR A 663 30.58 38.52 -8.41
CA THR A 663 31.00 38.20 -7.03
C THR A 663 32.12 39.13 -6.56
N TYR A 664 33.13 39.39 -7.41
CA TYR A 664 34.19 40.33 -7.11
C TYR A 664 33.66 41.77 -7.08
N MET A 665 32.84 42.16 -8.05
CA MET A 665 32.17 43.47 -8.07
C MET A 665 31.31 43.67 -6.81
N ARG A 666 30.49 42.68 -6.44
CA ARG A 666 29.67 42.74 -5.21
C ARG A 666 30.53 42.78 -3.95
N GLY A 667 31.61 42.01 -3.89
CA GLY A 667 32.55 42.01 -2.77
C GLY A 667 33.25 43.35 -2.59
N ALA A 668 33.70 43.94 -3.70
CA ALA A 668 34.26 45.28 -3.81
C ALA A 668 33.31 46.36 -3.30
N MET A 669 32.08 46.38 -3.83
CA MET A 669 31.05 47.35 -3.46
C MET A 669 30.62 47.20 -1.99
N ARG A 670 30.46 45.97 -1.48
CA ARG A 670 30.22 45.69 -0.05
C ARG A 670 31.35 46.17 0.85
N SER A 671 32.57 46.18 0.33
CA SER A 671 33.76 46.64 1.05
C SER A 671 33.92 48.16 0.97
N GLY A 672 32.96 48.92 0.42
CA GLY A 672 32.96 50.39 0.45
C GLY A 672 33.53 51.07 -0.80
N ALA A 673 33.82 50.32 -1.87
CA ALA A 673 34.23 50.90 -3.14
C ALA A 673 33.11 51.73 -3.80
N VAL A 674 33.50 52.82 -4.45
CA VAL A 674 32.63 53.81 -5.10
C VAL A 674 32.28 53.39 -6.51
N ASP A 675 33.27 52.81 -7.21
CA ASP A 675 33.09 52.33 -8.57
C ASP A 675 34.04 51.17 -8.93
N TYR A 676 33.71 50.52 -10.05
CA TYR A 676 34.38 49.32 -10.54
C TYR A 676 34.63 49.44 -12.05
N LEU A 677 35.90 49.32 -12.46
CA LEU A 677 36.35 49.49 -13.85
C LEU A 677 36.96 48.21 -14.40
N LEU A 678 36.57 47.85 -15.63
CA LEU A 678 37.02 46.66 -16.34
C LEU A 678 38.25 46.94 -17.22
N LYS A 679 39.39 46.31 -16.94
CA LYS A 679 40.66 46.41 -17.69
C LYS A 679 40.60 45.69 -19.05
N PRO A 680 40.97 46.27 -20.19
CA PRO A 680 41.50 47.62 -20.39
C PRO A 680 40.45 48.73 -20.30
N VAL A 681 40.83 49.84 -19.66
CA VAL A 681 39.96 50.99 -19.34
C VAL A 681 40.16 52.13 -20.34
N LYS A 682 39.05 52.66 -20.89
CA LYS A 682 39.05 53.81 -21.81
C LYS A 682 39.15 55.14 -21.04
N LEU A 683 39.63 56.20 -21.70
CA LEU A 683 39.74 57.55 -21.12
C LEU A 683 38.41 58.08 -20.55
N VAL A 684 37.30 57.88 -21.27
CA VAL A 684 35.96 58.34 -20.86
C VAL A 684 35.51 57.70 -19.54
N GLN A 685 35.81 56.42 -19.34
CA GLN A 685 35.42 55.70 -18.13
C GLN A 685 36.17 56.21 -16.89
N ILE A 686 37.44 56.59 -17.07
CA ILE A 686 38.25 57.20 -16.00
C ILE A 686 37.66 58.56 -15.60
N GLN A 687 37.25 59.36 -16.59
CA GLN A 687 36.64 60.68 -16.36
C GLN A 687 35.34 60.58 -15.53
N GLU A 688 34.42 59.67 -15.90
CA GLU A 688 33.15 59.49 -15.20
C GLU A 688 33.33 59.13 -13.72
N VAL A 689 34.23 58.18 -13.44
CA VAL A 689 34.49 57.73 -12.07
C VAL A 689 35.14 58.81 -11.21
N LEU A 690 36.11 59.56 -11.76
CA LEU A 690 36.77 60.63 -11.02
C LEU A 690 35.80 61.78 -10.68
N LEU A 691 34.88 62.12 -11.57
CA LEU A 691 33.83 63.11 -11.30
C LEU A 691 32.91 62.68 -10.15
N LYS A 692 32.48 61.41 -10.16
CA LYS A 692 31.63 60.83 -9.11
C LYS A 692 32.32 60.80 -7.73
N CYS A 693 33.61 60.46 -7.68
CA CYS A 693 34.39 60.50 -6.44
C CYS A 693 34.48 61.92 -5.86
N ALA A 694 34.69 62.92 -6.72
CA ALA A 694 34.75 64.33 -6.32
C ALA A 694 33.42 64.86 -5.74
N GLU A 695 32.28 64.40 -6.26
CA GLU A 695 30.95 64.76 -5.73
C GLU A 695 30.66 64.11 -4.36
N ASN A 696 30.99 62.84 -4.18
CA ASN A 696 30.75 62.11 -2.93
C ASN A 696 31.51 62.70 -1.73
N LEU A 697 32.76 63.12 -1.94
CA LEU A 697 33.57 63.78 -0.91
C LEU A 697 32.95 65.10 -0.45
N ARG A 698 32.16 65.77 -1.29
CA ARG A 698 31.45 67.02 -0.95
C ARG A 698 30.18 66.78 -0.13
N ALA A 699 29.56 65.60 -0.21
CA ALA A 699 28.26 65.29 0.42
C ALA A 699 28.37 64.69 1.85
N ARG A 700 29.46 64.02 2.22
CA ARG A 700 29.60 63.24 3.47
C ARG A 700 29.71 64.03 4.78
N GLY A 701 29.75 65.37 4.76
CA GLY A 701 29.79 66.19 5.97
C GLY A 701 28.54 66.16 6.86
N GLY A 702 27.44 65.48 6.46
CA GLY A 702 26.12 65.61 7.09
C GLY A 702 25.48 64.40 7.83
N GLN A 703 26.04 63.18 7.82
CA GLN A 703 25.28 61.94 8.14
C GLN A 703 25.62 61.16 9.46
N ALA A 704 26.41 61.70 10.39
CA ALA A 704 26.86 60.94 11.59
C ALA A 704 25.82 60.75 12.73
N ALA A 705 24.63 61.33 12.67
CA ALA A 705 23.70 61.45 13.81
C ALA A 705 22.61 60.34 13.95
N GLU A 706 22.32 59.54 12.92
CA GLU A 706 21.16 58.62 12.92
C GLU A 706 21.40 57.22 13.54
N ARG A 707 22.66 56.77 13.69
CA ARG A 707 22.98 55.40 14.11
C ARG A 707 22.73 55.09 15.60
N ASP A 708 22.66 56.09 16.48
CA ASP A 708 22.54 55.92 17.94
C ASP A 708 21.09 55.66 18.42
N GLY A 709 20.07 56.03 17.62
CA GLY A 709 18.66 55.93 18.02
C GLY A 709 18.03 54.53 17.92
N LEU A 710 18.43 53.73 16.92
CA LEU A 710 17.79 52.42 16.64
C LEU A 710 18.18 51.35 17.69
N SER A 711 19.42 51.37 18.17
CA SER A 711 19.90 50.41 19.19
C SER A 711 19.12 50.55 20.51
N ARG A 712 18.81 51.77 20.92
CA ARG A 712 18.06 52.03 22.17
C ARG A 712 16.62 51.51 22.10
N LEU A 713 16.01 51.50 20.92
CA LEU A 713 14.65 50.98 20.72
C LEU A 713 14.59 49.45 20.76
N GLU A 714 15.57 48.76 20.16
CA GLU A 714 15.63 47.29 20.19
C GLU A 714 15.79 46.77 21.62
N ASP A 715 16.66 47.40 22.42
CA ASP A 715 16.88 47.03 23.82
C ASP A 715 15.61 47.19 24.67
N TRP A 716 14.88 48.31 24.48
CA TRP A 716 13.64 48.59 25.20
C TRP A 716 12.51 47.59 24.87
N LEU A 717 12.26 47.31 23.59
CA LEU A 717 11.21 46.37 23.16
C LEU A 717 11.49 44.93 23.62
N ASN A 718 12.77 44.55 23.68
CA ASN A 718 13.19 43.23 24.18
C ASN A 718 13.05 43.12 25.70
N GLY A 719 13.28 44.20 26.46
CA GLY A 719 12.96 44.27 27.89
C GLY A 719 11.47 44.05 28.17
N LEU A 720 10.59 44.71 27.41
CA LEU A 720 9.13 44.52 27.54
C LEU A 720 8.68 43.07 27.29
N GLN A 721 9.32 42.36 26.36
CA GLN A 721 9.02 40.94 26.12
C GLN A 721 9.42 40.02 27.28
N ARG A 722 10.43 40.42 28.07
CA ARG A 722 10.88 39.71 29.28
C ARG A 722 10.08 40.07 30.53
N GLY A 723 9.12 40.99 30.42
CA GLY A 723 8.31 41.46 31.55
C GLY A 723 8.95 42.60 32.35
N GLU A 724 9.99 43.23 31.81
CA GLU A 724 10.58 44.46 32.37
C GLU A 724 9.73 45.67 31.98
N SER A 725 9.68 46.71 32.83
CA SER A 725 8.97 47.96 32.60
C SER A 725 9.94 49.13 32.41
N GLY A 726 9.78 49.94 31.37
CA GLY A 726 10.61 51.11 31.12
C GLY A 726 9.93 52.11 30.17
N GLU A 727 10.45 53.33 30.05
CA GLU A 727 9.88 54.40 29.22
C GLU A 727 10.25 54.26 27.73
N PRO A 728 9.33 54.55 26.78
CA PRO A 728 9.60 54.50 25.35
C PRO A 728 10.60 55.58 24.91
N PRO A 729 11.44 55.34 23.88
CA PRO A 729 12.34 56.35 23.33
C PRO A 729 11.62 57.60 22.77
N ASP A 730 12.17 58.79 23.04
CA ASP A 730 11.57 60.12 22.75
C ASP A 730 11.21 60.38 21.27
N PHE A 731 11.80 59.62 20.34
CA PHE A 731 11.58 59.81 18.90
C PHE A 731 10.31 59.11 18.36
N LEU A 732 9.61 58.31 19.18
CA LEU A 732 8.32 57.70 18.82
C LEU A 732 7.19 58.73 18.91
N SER A 733 7.09 59.59 17.89
CA SER A 733 6.31 60.83 17.94
C SER A 733 4.82 60.71 17.56
N ARG A 734 4.34 59.56 17.04
CA ARG A 734 2.93 59.39 16.62
C ARG A 734 2.15 58.39 17.48
N PRO A 735 0.79 58.51 17.51
CA PRO A 735 -0.05 57.89 18.53
C PRO A 735 -0.50 56.45 18.26
N VAL A 736 -0.25 55.89 17.07
CA VAL A 736 -0.76 54.56 16.68
C VAL A 736 0.38 53.67 16.19
N PHE A 737 0.51 52.51 16.81
CA PHE A 737 1.52 51.50 16.54
C PHE A 737 0.92 50.25 15.90
N TRP A 738 1.71 49.59 15.07
CA TRP A 738 1.42 48.28 14.48
C TRP A 738 2.68 47.41 14.54
N VAL A 739 2.49 46.11 14.71
CA VAL A 739 3.57 45.13 14.63
C VAL A 739 3.39 44.29 13.37
N ALA A 740 4.37 44.32 12.47
CA ALA A 740 4.41 43.45 11.30
C ALA A 740 5.52 42.41 11.46
N TRP A 741 5.13 41.14 11.52
CA TRP A 741 6.02 40.00 11.63
C TRP A 741 6.33 39.44 10.23
N GLY A 742 7.60 39.47 9.83
CA GLY A 742 8.05 39.08 8.49
C GLY A 742 8.48 37.61 8.41
N PHE A 743 7.98 36.88 7.41
CA PHE A 743 8.35 35.49 7.13
C PHE A 743 8.65 35.23 5.66
N GLY A 744 9.42 34.17 5.36
CA GLY A 744 9.93 33.87 4.01
C GLY A 744 11.38 34.35 3.81
N GLY A 745 12.19 33.58 3.08
CA GLY A 745 13.65 33.80 2.94
C GLY A 745 14.47 33.45 4.20
N GLN A 746 15.81 33.43 4.10
CA GLN A 746 16.69 33.14 5.26
C GLN A 746 16.67 34.29 6.29
N ASP A 747 16.55 33.97 7.59
CA ASP A 747 16.36 34.96 8.67
C ASP A 747 17.45 36.04 8.73
N ALA A 748 18.73 35.66 8.58
CA ALA A 748 19.85 36.61 8.57
C ALA A 748 19.79 37.58 7.38
N ARG A 749 19.33 37.11 6.22
CA ARG A 749 19.14 37.93 5.02
C ARG A 749 17.89 38.81 5.13
N ARG A 750 16.84 38.31 5.79
CA ARG A 750 15.59 39.05 6.04
C ARG A 750 15.85 40.29 6.89
N ALA A 751 16.55 40.14 8.02
CA ALA A 751 16.89 41.26 8.90
C ALA A 751 17.68 42.36 8.17
N ALA A 752 18.67 41.98 7.35
CA ALA A 752 19.48 42.93 6.59
C ALA A 752 18.66 43.70 5.52
N LEU A 753 17.75 43.02 4.83
CA LEU A 753 16.89 43.63 3.81
C LEU A 753 15.85 44.59 4.39
N LEU A 754 15.24 44.22 5.52
CA LEU A 754 14.30 45.09 6.23
C LEU A 754 15.00 46.37 6.72
N ARG A 755 16.23 46.25 7.27
CA ARG A 755 17.05 47.41 7.64
C ARG A 755 17.40 48.28 6.43
N GLY A 756 17.83 47.69 5.32
CA GLY A 756 18.17 48.42 4.09
C GLY A 756 17.00 49.22 3.50
N PHE A 757 15.78 48.67 3.52
CA PHE A 757 14.58 49.38 3.08
C PHE A 757 14.27 50.60 3.96
N CYS A 758 14.36 50.45 5.28
CA CYS A 758 13.98 51.52 6.21
C CYS A 758 14.93 52.74 6.14
N VAL A 759 16.20 52.55 5.76
CA VAL A 759 17.17 53.65 5.55
C VAL A 759 16.85 54.46 4.29
N GLN A 760 16.24 53.85 3.27
CA GLN A 760 15.95 54.49 1.98
C GLN A 760 14.54 55.11 1.90
N ALA A 761 13.66 54.77 2.84
CA ALA A 761 12.23 55.06 2.76
C ALA A 761 11.74 55.83 3.99
N HIS A 762 12.00 57.14 4.05
CA HIS A 762 11.16 58.04 4.86
C HIS A 762 9.89 58.39 4.07
N ARG A 763 8.73 58.08 4.64
CA ARG A 763 7.42 58.49 4.10
C ARG A 763 6.73 59.41 5.09
N ASP A 764 6.12 60.48 4.59
CA ASP A 764 5.46 61.49 5.42
C ASP A 764 4.37 60.92 6.37
N ASP A 765 3.75 59.79 5.99
CA ASP A 765 2.58 59.22 6.68
C ASP A 765 2.85 58.05 7.65
N ALA A 766 4.06 57.46 7.65
CA ALA A 766 4.40 56.32 8.52
C ALA A 766 5.90 56.16 8.74
N ASP A 767 6.30 55.98 10.00
CA ASP A 767 7.69 55.70 10.39
C ASP A 767 7.89 54.19 10.62
N LEU A 768 8.98 53.65 10.07
CA LEU A 768 9.27 52.22 10.03
C LEU A 768 10.55 51.92 10.81
N TYR A 769 10.43 51.09 11.84
CA TYR A 769 11.56 50.71 12.69
C TYR A 769 11.80 49.20 12.58
N PRO A 770 12.89 48.77 11.93
CA PRO A 770 13.28 47.37 11.86
C PRO A 770 13.88 46.95 13.21
N VAL A 771 13.30 45.93 13.83
CA VAL A 771 13.65 45.45 15.17
C VAL A 771 13.87 43.95 15.16
N GLN A 772 14.86 43.48 15.91
CA GLN A 772 15.03 42.06 16.20
C GLN A 772 14.45 41.73 17.58
N SER A 773 13.48 40.80 17.61
CA SER A 773 12.85 40.34 18.86
C SER A 773 13.77 39.41 19.65
N ALA A 774 13.54 39.29 20.96
CA ALA A 774 14.22 38.36 21.85
C ALA A 774 14.15 36.89 21.41
N ASP A 775 13.11 36.50 20.66
CA ASP A 775 12.95 35.16 20.07
C ASP A 775 13.83 34.94 18.81
N GLY A 776 14.56 35.97 18.35
CA GLY A 776 15.35 35.97 17.12
C GLY A 776 14.58 36.39 15.87
N ASP A 777 13.29 36.68 16.00
CA ASP A 777 12.41 37.04 14.89
C ASP A 777 12.69 38.45 14.35
N SER A 778 12.62 38.61 13.03
CA SER A 778 12.71 39.91 12.37
C SER A 778 11.33 40.57 12.29
N VAL A 779 11.17 41.69 12.99
CA VAL A 779 9.90 42.40 13.17
C VAL A 779 10.02 43.84 12.69
N LEU A 780 8.94 44.39 12.16
CA LEU A 780 8.83 45.80 11.81
C LEU A 780 7.82 46.47 12.73
N LEU A 781 8.28 47.42 13.55
CA LEU A 781 7.41 48.30 14.31
C LEU A 781 7.06 49.50 13.44
N ILE A 782 5.77 49.74 13.25
CA ILE A 782 5.26 50.76 12.35
C ILE A 782 4.50 51.81 13.17
N ASN A 783 4.98 53.04 13.18
CA ASN A 783 4.38 54.16 13.89
C ASN A 783 3.63 55.07 12.89
N THR A 784 2.34 55.31 13.12
CA THR A 784 1.42 55.99 12.17
C THR A 784 0.59 57.07 12.86
N ALA A 785 0.17 58.07 12.08
CA ALA A 785 -0.69 59.15 12.59
C ALA A 785 -2.16 58.71 12.82
N GLY A 786 -2.59 57.58 12.27
CA GLY A 786 -3.97 57.10 12.37
C GLY A 786 -4.12 55.61 12.12
N ARG A 787 -5.32 55.08 12.41
CA ARG A 787 -5.62 53.62 12.40
C ARG A 787 -5.95 53.02 11.03
N ARG A 788 -5.54 53.66 9.93
CA ARG A 788 -5.86 53.22 8.56
C ARG A 788 -4.93 52.08 8.14
N ALA A 789 -5.49 50.90 7.85
CA ALA A 789 -4.73 49.74 7.42
C ALA A 789 -4.10 49.95 6.02
N GLU A 790 -4.70 50.76 5.15
CA GLU A 790 -4.21 51.00 3.79
C GLU A 790 -2.82 51.65 3.78
N THR A 791 -2.54 52.53 4.74
CA THR A 791 -1.24 53.19 4.89
C THR A 791 -0.15 52.17 5.23
N VAL A 792 -0.45 51.26 6.17
CA VAL A 792 0.46 50.20 6.59
C VAL A 792 0.68 49.18 5.47
N GLU A 793 -0.39 48.79 4.77
CA GLU A 793 -0.33 47.88 3.64
C GLU A 793 0.51 48.45 2.48
N ALA A 794 0.36 49.74 2.16
CA ALA A 794 1.15 50.39 1.12
C ALA A 794 2.65 50.44 1.45
N CYS A 795 3.01 50.60 2.73
CA CYS A 795 4.40 50.55 3.20
C CYS A 795 4.97 49.14 3.11
N LEU A 796 4.23 48.14 3.58
CA LEU A 796 4.65 46.73 3.53
C LEU A 796 4.75 46.21 2.09
N MET A 797 3.84 46.60 1.19
CA MET A 797 3.94 46.25 -0.24
C MET A 797 5.19 46.83 -0.91
N ALA A 798 5.58 48.05 -0.54
CA ALA A 798 6.83 48.65 -1.04
C ALA A 798 8.07 47.93 -0.47
N CYS A 799 8.04 47.55 0.81
CA CYS A 799 9.08 46.74 1.43
C CYS A 799 9.22 45.38 0.72
N ARG A 800 8.10 44.69 0.43
CA ARG A 800 8.11 43.44 -0.34
C ARG A 800 8.69 43.61 -1.73
N ALA A 801 8.34 44.68 -2.44
CA ALA A 801 8.88 44.95 -3.78
C ALA A 801 10.39 45.19 -3.75
N PHE A 802 10.89 45.90 -2.73
CA PHE A 802 12.32 46.08 -2.50
C PHE A 802 13.04 44.75 -2.22
N CYS A 803 12.50 43.93 -1.30
CA CYS A 803 13.10 42.64 -0.98
C CYS A 803 13.06 41.66 -2.16
N ALA A 804 12.00 41.69 -2.97
CA ALA A 804 11.88 40.88 -4.18
C ALA A 804 12.92 41.27 -5.25
N ALA A 805 13.23 42.57 -5.40
CA ALA A 805 14.30 43.04 -6.27
C ALA A 805 15.69 42.52 -5.84
N GLU A 806 15.89 42.35 -4.53
CA GLU A 806 17.07 41.74 -3.92
C GLU A 806 17.03 40.20 -3.87
N GLY A 807 16.04 39.58 -4.52
CA GLY A 807 15.91 38.12 -4.65
C GLY A 807 15.44 37.40 -3.38
N ALA A 808 14.65 38.07 -2.53
CA ALA A 808 14.02 37.46 -1.36
C ALA A 808 12.51 37.77 -1.32
N GLU A 809 11.68 36.74 -1.28
CA GLU A 809 10.24 36.89 -1.15
C GLU A 809 9.84 36.85 0.34
N ILE A 810 9.34 37.98 0.85
CA ILE A 810 8.93 38.15 2.25
C ILE A 810 7.42 38.40 2.30
N CYS A 811 6.74 37.77 3.24
CA CYS A 811 5.34 37.96 3.57
C CYS A 811 5.20 38.53 4.99
N PHE A 812 4.08 39.19 5.28
CA PHE A 812 3.87 39.87 6.56
C PHE A 812 2.56 39.47 7.23
N ALA A 813 2.62 39.18 8.53
CA ALA A 813 1.45 39.08 9.40
C ALA A 813 1.44 40.28 10.35
N VAL A 814 0.33 41.02 10.38
CA VAL A 814 0.25 42.34 11.01
C VAL A 814 -0.74 42.30 12.17
N SER A 815 -0.37 42.87 13.31
CA SER A 815 -1.25 43.03 14.47
C SER A 815 -2.41 43.99 14.19
N ARG A 816 -3.35 44.08 15.12
CA ARG A 816 -4.28 45.22 15.18
C ARG A 816 -3.54 46.49 15.62
N PRO A 817 -4.09 47.69 15.34
CA PRO A 817 -3.50 48.94 15.81
C PRO A 817 -3.62 49.04 17.33
N PHE A 818 -2.60 49.60 17.96
CA PHE A 818 -2.55 49.83 19.41
C PHE A 818 -1.92 51.18 19.72
N ASP A 819 -2.35 51.80 20.84
CA ASP A 819 -1.99 53.19 21.16
C ASP A 819 -0.88 53.27 22.21
N ASP A 820 -0.72 52.23 23.03
CA ASP A 820 0.31 52.15 24.06
C ASP A 820 1.46 51.24 23.61
N PRO A 821 2.67 51.78 23.35
CA PRO A 821 3.81 50.97 22.92
C PRO A 821 4.25 49.95 23.99
N GLY A 822 3.89 50.14 25.27
CA GLY A 822 4.06 49.13 26.32
C GLY A 822 3.26 47.84 26.10
N ALA A 823 2.18 47.90 25.32
CA ALA A 823 1.38 46.73 24.93
C ALA A 823 2.02 45.88 23.82
N TYR A 824 3.20 46.27 23.31
CA TYR A 824 3.94 45.57 22.26
C TYR A 824 3.99 44.04 22.42
N PRO A 825 4.28 43.45 23.60
CA PRO A 825 4.35 41.99 23.73
C PRO A 825 3.05 41.26 23.37
N ALA A 826 1.89 41.86 23.64
CA ALA A 826 0.59 41.28 23.32
C ALA A 826 0.33 41.33 21.80
N PHE A 827 0.63 42.46 21.16
CA PHE A 827 0.42 42.66 19.72
C PHE A 827 1.47 41.95 18.86
N TYR A 828 2.70 41.77 19.37
CA TYR A 828 3.70 40.87 18.79
C TYR A 828 3.21 39.42 18.75
N LYS A 829 2.68 38.92 19.88
CA LYS A 829 2.05 37.59 19.91
C LYS A 829 0.91 37.51 18.89
N GLU A 830 0.06 38.52 18.82
CA GLU A 830 -1.06 38.58 17.86
C GLU A 830 -0.60 38.54 16.39
N ALA A 831 0.43 39.31 16.02
CA ALA A 831 1.02 39.27 14.68
C ALA A 831 1.58 37.88 14.36
N ARG A 832 2.30 37.26 15.30
CA ARG A 832 2.83 35.90 15.17
C ARG A 832 1.73 34.83 15.08
N TYR A 833 0.63 34.99 15.81
CA TYR A 833 -0.55 34.12 15.68
C TYR A 833 -1.21 34.28 14.31
N THR A 834 -1.29 35.50 13.79
CA THR A 834 -1.83 35.80 12.45
C THR A 834 -0.99 35.14 11.36
N ALA A 835 0.32 34.97 11.57
CA ALA A 835 1.19 34.23 10.65
C ALA A 835 0.77 32.76 10.47
N ALA A 836 0.18 32.13 11.48
CA ALA A 836 -0.22 30.72 11.41
C ALA A 836 -1.37 30.44 10.44
N TYR A 837 -2.10 31.47 9.97
CA TYR A 837 -3.07 31.32 8.88
C TYR A 837 -2.44 30.79 7.58
N ARG A 838 -1.11 30.90 7.42
CA ARG A 838 -0.38 30.39 6.24
C ARG A 838 -0.52 28.87 6.07
N MET A 839 -0.77 28.16 7.17
CA MET A 839 -1.02 26.72 7.18
C MET A 839 -2.36 26.33 6.56
N LEU A 840 -3.28 27.30 6.45
CA LEU A 840 -4.63 27.12 5.94
C LEU A 840 -4.78 27.73 4.55
N GLU A 841 -4.22 28.93 4.33
CA GLU A 841 -4.22 29.59 3.04
C GLU A 841 -2.96 30.44 2.83
N PRO A 842 -2.38 30.43 1.63
CA PRO A 842 -1.23 31.28 1.32
C PRO A 842 -1.64 32.75 1.28
N PHE A 843 -0.83 33.63 1.89
CA PHE A 843 -1.06 35.08 1.83
C PHE A 843 0.26 35.85 1.80
N SER A 844 0.23 37.04 1.21
CA SER A 844 1.36 37.98 1.18
C SER A 844 1.39 38.94 2.35
N ILE A 845 0.23 39.50 2.72
CA ILE A 845 0.04 40.39 3.85
C ILE A 845 -1.31 40.02 4.48
N ARG A 846 -1.35 39.83 5.80
CA ARG A 846 -2.60 39.57 6.53
C ARG A 846 -2.64 40.34 7.83
N PHE A 847 -3.74 41.06 8.06
CA PHE A 847 -4.00 41.75 9.32
C PHE A 847 -4.78 40.86 10.29
N ALA A 848 -4.50 41.01 11.58
CA ALA A 848 -5.21 40.30 12.64
C ALA A 848 -6.69 40.73 12.70
N ALA A 849 -7.59 39.75 12.75
CA ALA A 849 -9.03 39.95 12.87
C ALA A 849 -9.50 39.89 14.35
N PRO A 850 -10.67 40.48 14.70
CA PRO A 850 -11.22 40.40 16.06
C PRO A 850 -11.50 38.96 16.53
N ARG A 851 -11.38 38.73 17.84
CA ARG A 851 -11.39 37.42 18.54
C ARG A 851 -12.42 36.40 18.05
N TRP A 852 -11.97 35.15 18.02
CA TRP A 852 -12.78 33.94 17.88
C TRP A 852 -13.55 33.66 19.19
N THR A 853 -14.82 33.27 19.08
CA THR A 853 -15.67 32.87 20.23
C THR A 853 -15.55 31.36 20.49
N VAL A 854 -15.26 31.00 21.74
CA VAL A 854 -14.97 29.63 22.23
C VAL A 854 -16.05 28.59 21.89
N GLU A 855 -17.31 29.01 21.72
CA GLU A 855 -18.47 28.13 21.46
C GLU A 855 -18.39 27.30 20.17
N ARG A 856 -17.43 27.58 19.28
CA ARG A 856 -17.30 26.89 17.99
C ARG A 856 -16.26 25.76 17.95
N SER A 857 -15.48 25.53 19.02
CA SER A 857 -14.42 24.49 19.03
C SER A 857 -14.94 23.08 18.80
N ARG A 858 -14.33 22.33 17.88
CA ARG A 858 -14.64 20.90 17.72
C ARG A 858 -13.85 19.99 18.67
N LEU A 859 -12.80 20.51 19.31
CA LEU A 859 -11.89 19.74 20.17
C LEU A 859 -12.63 18.86 21.22
N PRO A 860 -13.63 19.35 21.98
CA PRO A 860 -14.32 18.53 23.00
C PRO A 860 -15.00 17.28 22.44
N ARG A 861 -15.50 17.32 21.18
CA ARG A 861 -16.14 16.17 20.53
C ARG A 861 -15.14 15.07 20.15
N TYR A 862 -13.90 15.44 19.86
CA TYR A 862 -12.86 14.51 19.42
C TYR A 862 -11.93 14.08 20.55
N GLN A 863 -11.84 14.84 21.65
CA GLN A 863 -11.00 14.54 22.82
C GLN A 863 -11.21 13.12 23.34
N ALA A 864 -12.45 12.69 23.59
CA ALA A 864 -12.72 11.35 24.12
C ALA A 864 -12.21 10.22 23.21
N ARG A 865 -12.28 10.42 21.88
CA ARG A 865 -11.87 9.41 20.88
C ARG A 865 -10.35 9.35 20.72
N VAL A 866 -9.71 10.52 20.72
CA VAL A 866 -8.25 10.63 20.69
C VAL A 866 -7.66 10.08 22.00
N HIS A 867 -8.19 10.48 23.15
CA HIS A 867 -7.78 9.95 24.46
C HIS A 867 -7.88 8.42 24.52
N ALA A 868 -8.99 7.84 24.08
CA ALA A 868 -9.18 6.40 24.05
C ALA A 868 -8.12 5.68 23.20
N ALA A 869 -7.74 6.24 22.05
CA ALA A 869 -6.70 5.69 21.19
C ALA A 869 -5.30 5.72 21.84
N PHE A 870 -4.98 6.79 22.57
CA PHE A 870 -3.74 6.91 23.35
C PHE A 870 -3.73 5.95 24.55
N GLN A 871 -4.84 5.81 25.29
CA GLN A 871 -4.96 4.89 26.41
C GLN A 871 -4.89 3.42 25.99
N SER A 872 -5.50 3.07 24.85
CA SER A 872 -5.44 1.70 24.32
C SER A 872 -4.08 1.34 23.70
N ARG A 873 -3.13 2.29 23.65
CA ARG A 873 -1.79 2.14 23.04
C ARG A 873 -1.82 1.57 21.62
N ASN A 874 -2.89 1.88 20.89
CA ASN A 874 -3.04 1.41 19.51
C ASN A 874 -2.35 2.40 18.58
N PHE A 875 -1.03 2.26 18.38
CA PHE A 875 -0.24 3.16 17.55
C PHE A 875 -0.74 3.28 16.11
N ALA A 876 -1.32 2.21 15.55
CA ALA A 876 -1.97 2.26 14.24
C ALA A 876 -3.21 3.18 14.25
N GLY A 877 -4.05 3.07 15.29
CA GLY A 877 -5.21 3.94 15.49
C GLY A 877 -4.81 5.40 15.78
N ILE A 878 -3.74 5.63 16.55
CA ILE A 878 -3.21 6.98 16.81
C ILE A 878 -2.71 7.61 15.50
N ARG A 879 -1.96 6.87 14.66
CA ARG A 879 -1.53 7.35 13.33
C ARG A 879 -2.72 7.72 12.44
N GLU A 880 -3.77 6.91 12.44
CA GLU A 880 -4.99 7.19 11.67
C GLU A 880 -5.66 8.49 12.13
N TRP A 881 -5.74 8.74 13.45
CA TRP A 881 -6.27 10.00 13.98
C TRP A 881 -5.37 11.20 13.69
N LEU A 882 -4.05 11.03 13.72
CA LEU A 882 -3.09 12.08 13.36
C LEU A 882 -3.33 12.56 11.92
N GLN A 883 -3.45 11.61 10.98
CA GLN A 883 -3.69 11.90 9.55
C GLN A 883 -5.09 12.51 9.31
N LYS A 884 -6.10 12.11 10.09
CA LYS A 884 -7.47 12.63 9.95
C LYS A 884 -7.66 14.03 10.53
N ILE A 885 -6.93 14.39 11.59
CA ILE A 885 -7.10 15.67 12.29
C ILE A 885 -6.18 16.75 11.71
N PHE A 886 -4.90 16.44 11.47
CA PHE A 886 -3.90 17.43 11.04
C PHE A 886 -3.84 17.57 9.50
N CYS A 887 -5.00 17.59 8.84
CA CYS A 887 -5.11 17.80 7.40
C CYS A 887 -5.95 19.04 7.06
N LEU A 888 -5.76 19.58 5.86
CA LEU A 888 -6.45 20.80 5.42
C LEU A 888 -7.97 20.64 5.44
N ASP A 889 -8.49 19.51 4.95
CA ASP A 889 -9.93 19.21 4.89
C ASP A 889 -10.60 19.25 6.27
N PHE A 890 -9.87 18.84 7.31
CA PHE A 890 -10.39 18.88 8.68
C PHE A 890 -10.62 20.32 9.14
N PHE A 891 -9.72 21.25 8.83
CA PHE A 891 -9.80 22.64 9.26
C PHE A 891 -10.54 23.57 8.28
N GLN A 892 -10.89 23.12 7.07
CA GLN A 892 -11.64 23.93 6.09
C GLN A 892 -12.98 24.48 6.62
N ALA A 893 -13.71 23.70 7.43
CA ALA A 893 -15.00 24.13 7.98
C ALA A 893 -14.87 25.27 9.02
N GLN A 894 -13.70 25.41 9.64
CA GLN A 894 -13.38 26.44 10.63
C GLN A 894 -11.88 26.80 10.54
N PRO A 895 -11.50 27.71 9.62
CA PRO A 895 -10.10 27.97 9.30
C PRO A 895 -9.45 28.93 10.32
N TYR A 896 -9.47 28.57 11.60
CA TYR A 896 -8.89 29.39 12.67
C TYR A 896 -7.63 28.72 13.25
N PRO A 897 -6.47 29.39 13.27
CA PRO A 897 -5.25 28.86 13.88
C PRO A 897 -5.38 28.54 15.38
N GLU A 898 -6.33 29.16 16.08
CA GLU A 898 -6.63 28.83 17.48
C GLU A 898 -7.18 27.40 17.65
N GLU A 899 -7.94 26.88 16.67
CA GLU A 899 -8.42 25.49 16.69
C GLU A 899 -7.25 24.52 16.46
N ILE A 900 -6.37 24.83 15.50
CA ILE A 900 -5.11 24.09 15.27
C ILE A 900 -4.27 24.04 16.55
N ARG A 901 -4.09 25.18 17.23
CA ARG A 901 -3.38 25.27 18.51
C ARG A 901 -4.03 24.38 19.57
N GLY A 902 -5.36 24.36 19.66
CA GLY A 902 -6.10 23.53 20.61
C GLY A 902 -5.82 22.04 20.38
N PHE A 903 -5.93 21.57 19.14
CA PHE A 903 -5.62 20.18 18.78
C PHE A 903 -4.13 19.85 18.96
N TYR A 904 -3.23 20.75 18.57
CA TYR A 904 -1.78 20.59 18.73
C TYR A 904 -1.39 20.44 20.21
N ASN A 905 -1.82 21.37 21.07
CA ASN A 905 -1.50 21.33 22.49
C ASN A 905 -2.08 20.09 23.17
N TYR A 906 -3.31 19.70 22.81
CA TYR A 906 -3.92 18.48 23.32
C TYR A 906 -3.14 17.24 22.89
N TRP A 907 -2.76 17.16 21.61
CA TRP A 907 -1.96 16.05 21.09
C TRP A 907 -0.60 15.94 21.79
N VAL A 908 0.10 17.06 21.94
CA VAL A 908 1.38 17.13 22.65
C VAL A 908 1.23 16.66 24.10
N SER A 909 0.18 17.09 24.79
CA SER A 909 -0.10 16.64 26.16
C SER A 909 -0.31 15.13 26.24
N GLN A 910 -1.07 14.53 25.32
CA GLN A 910 -1.29 13.08 25.28
C GLN A 910 0.00 12.30 24.95
N MET A 911 0.84 12.84 24.06
CA MET A 911 2.14 12.25 23.76
C MET A 911 3.11 12.32 24.95
N GLN A 912 3.15 13.45 25.65
CA GLN A 912 3.97 13.62 26.85
C GLN A 912 3.54 12.68 27.97
N GLU A 913 2.23 12.55 28.20
CA GLU A 913 1.66 11.60 29.16
C GLU A 913 2.06 10.15 28.82
N MET A 914 1.91 9.76 27.55
CA MET A 914 2.31 8.43 27.08
C MET A 914 3.82 8.18 27.16
N ALA A 915 4.65 9.16 26.78
CA ALA A 915 6.10 9.06 26.86
C ALA A 915 6.59 8.96 28.31
N SER A 916 5.96 9.70 29.24
CA SER A 916 6.25 9.61 30.67
C SER A 916 5.96 8.19 31.22
N ALA A 917 4.92 7.54 30.72
CA ALA A 917 4.60 6.16 31.08
C ALA A 917 5.65 5.15 30.58
N PHE A 918 6.48 5.52 29.60
CA PHE A 918 7.63 4.76 29.12
C PHE A 918 8.98 5.25 29.68
N HIS A 919 8.97 6.19 30.63
CA HIS A 919 10.17 6.87 31.14
C HIS A 919 11.04 7.51 30.05
N LEU A 920 10.41 7.96 28.96
CA LEU A 920 11.07 8.64 27.86
C LEU A 920 11.01 10.16 28.05
N GLU A 921 12.17 10.80 28.16
CA GLU A 921 12.26 12.25 28.11
C GLU A 921 12.19 12.72 26.65
N LEU A 922 11.11 13.43 26.32
CA LEU A 922 10.96 14.07 25.02
C LEU A 922 11.57 15.47 25.03
N GLU A 923 12.23 15.84 23.94
CA GLU A 923 12.65 17.22 23.71
C GLU A 923 11.44 18.19 23.75
N PRO A 924 11.63 19.44 24.18
CA PRO A 924 10.57 20.45 24.18
C PRO A 924 9.94 20.60 22.79
N PHE A 925 8.63 20.45 22.71
CA PHE A 925 7.89 20.60 21.46
C PHE A 925 7.96 22.06 20.97
N PRO A 926 8.27 22.30 19.69
CA PRO A 926 8.32 23.65 19.14
C PRO A 926 6.94 24.31 19.19
N HIS A 927 6.89 25.62 19.40
CA HIS A 927 5.62 26.35 19.31
C HIS A 927 5.00 26.18 17.91
N PHE A 928 3.69 25.88 17.83
CA PHE A 928 3.04 25.50 16.57
C PHE A 928 3.22 26.54 15.44
N THR A 929 3.34 27.83 15.76
CA THR A 929 3.58 28.89 14.75
C THR A 929 4.91 28.75 14.00
N ARG A 930 5.83 27.88 14.44
CA ARG A 930 7.10 27.63 13.74
C ARG A 930 6.95 26.76 12.51
N PHE A 931 5.88 25.96 12.41
CA PHE A 931 5.65 25.14 11.23
C PHE A 931 5.20 25.99 10.04
N GLU A 932 5.63 25.64 8.84
CA GLU A 932 5.30 26.36 7.61
C GLU A 932 3.95 25.89 7.04
N SER A 933 3.62 24.61 7.22
CA SER A 933 2.37 24.01 6.75
C SER A 933 1.82 22.94 7.72
N LEU A 934 0.54 22.56 7.53
CA LEU A 934 -0.07 21.44 8.27
C LEU A 934 0.67 20.13 8.02
N GLU A 935 1.16 19.88 6.79
CA GLU A 935 1.92 18.66 6.49
C GLU A 935 3.24 18.62 7.26
N SER A 936 3.95 19.76 7.36
CA SER A 936 5.20 19.84 8.13
C SER A 936 4.97 19.58 9.63
N MET A 937 3.87 20.07 10.18
CA MET A 937 3.46 19.82 11.56
C MET A 937 3.10 18.34 11.77
N GLN A 938 2.30 17.77 10.86
CA GLN A 938 1.89 16.38 10.90
C GLN A 938 3.10 15.44 10.83
N ALA A 939 4.05 15.70 9.92
CA ALA A 939 5.28 14.93 9.78
C ALA A 939 6.12 14.96 11.06
N TYR A 940 6.25 16.14 11.70
CA TYR A 940 6.95 16.27 12.97
C TYR A 940 6.27 15.48 14.09
N LEU A 941 4.94 15.60 14.23
CA LEU A 941 4.17 14.86 15.23
C LEU A 941 4.23 13.34 14.99
N GLN A 942 4.26 12.92 13.73
CA GLN A 942 4.42 11.52 13.36
C GLN A 942 5.80 10.97 13.75
N SER A 943 6.88 11.71 13.44
CA SER A 943 8.24 11.34 13.86
C SER A 943 8.36 11.27 15.39
N ALA A 944 7.72 12.18 16.11
CA ALA A 944 7.69 12.13 17.57
C ALA A 944 6.90 10.91 18.09
N LEU A 945 5.78 10.54 17.45
CA LEU A 945 5.03 9.32 17.79
C LEU A 945 5.84 8.04 17.53
N GLU A 946 6.59 7.97 16.43
CA GLU A 946 7.47 6.85 16.09
C GLU A 946 8.57 6.64 17.13
N ARG A 947 9.14 7.73 17.67
CA ARG A 947 10.10 7.65 18.80
C ARG A 947 9.47 7.05 20.06
N VAL A 948 8.22 7.42 20.36
CA VAL A 948 7.49 6.87 21.52
C VAL A 948 7.11 5.39 21.28
N GLU A 949 6.72 5.01 20.07
CA GLU A 949 6.43 3.63 19.68
C GLU A 949 7.68 2.74 19.77
N ALA A 950 8.84 3.24 19.31
CA ALA A 950 10.11 2.53 19.41
C ALA A 950 10.51 2.28 20.88
N ALA A 951 10.33 3.27 21.77
CA ALA A 951 10.55 3.12 23.21
C ALA A 951 9.55 2.12 23.84
N GLY A 952 8.28 2.14 23.42
CA GLY A 952 7.27 1.18 23.85
C GLY A 952 7.60 -0.26 23.42
N ASN A 953 8.12 -0.47 22.21
CA ASN A 953 8.52 -1.77 21.71
C ASN A 953 9.77 -2.31 22.41
N ALA A 954 10.77 -1.46 22.69
CA ALA A 954 11.93 -1.82 23.51
C ALA A 954 11.54 -2.21 24.96
N SER A 955 10.45 -1.65 25.48
CA SER A 955 9.86 -2.03 26.77
C SER A 955 9.17 -3.41 26.73
N THR A 956 8.73 -3.84 25.54
CA THR A 956 7.96 -5.09 25.33
C THR A 956 8.83 -6.34 25.41
N ASP A 957 10.08 -6.27 24.96
CA ASP A 957 11.08 -7.33 25.18
C ASP A 957 11.42 -7.50 26.67
N LYS A 958 11.42 -6.41 27.45
CA LYS A 958 11.64 -6.47 28.89
C LYS A 958 10.49 -7.18 29.62
N TYR A 959 9.24 -6.98 29.18
CA TYR A 959 8.08 -7.70 29.74
C TYR A 959 8.11 -9.20 29.42
N ALA A 960 8.40 -9.54 28.17
CA ALA A 960 8.52 -10.93 27.74
C ALA A 960 9.66 -11.64 28.50
N TYR A 961 10.80 -10.98 28.67
CA TYR A 961 11.94 -11.47 29.46
C TYR A 961 11.59 -11.66 30.95
N ILE A 962 10.96 -10.67 31.60
CA ILE A 962 10.55 -10.77 33.01
C ILE A 962 9.62 -11.97 33.22
N LEU A 963 8.64 -12.18 32.33
CA LEU A 963 7.70 -13.29 32.45
C LEU A 963 8.34 -14.63 32.11
N SER A 964 9.17 -14.73 31.07
CA SER A 964 9.84 -15.98 30.71
C SER A 964 10.81 -16.43 31.80
N THR A 965 11.61 -15.52 32.35
CA THR A 965 12.53 -15.83 33.47
C THR A 965 11.78 -16.17 34.75
N ALA A 966 10.65 -15.50 35.04
CA ALA A 966 9.82 -15.84 36.19
C ALA A 966 9.16 -17.23 36.05
N MET A 967 8.67 -17.56 34.86
CA MET A 967 8.07 -18.88 34.57
C MET A 967 9.11 -20.00 34.65
N GLU A 968 10.29 -19.80 34.05
CA GLU A 968 11.41 -20.75 34.11
C GLU A 968 11.86 -20.98 35.56
N TYR A 969 11.93 -19.92 36.37
CA TYR A 969 12.25 -20.04 37.79
C TYR A 969 11.23 -20.88 38.56
N VAL A 970 9.93 -20.68 38.29
CA VAL A 970 8.86 -21.49 38.88
C VAL A 970 8.96 -22.95 38.45
N GLU A 971 9.21 -23.22 37.17
CA GLU A 971 9.37 -24.59 36.65
C GLU A 971 10.59 -25.31 37.24
N GLN A 972 11.64 -24.59 37.62
CA GLN A 972 12.82 -25.18 38.27
C GLN A 972 12.69 -25.32 39.80
N ASN A 973 11.75 -24.61 40.43
CA ASN A 973 11.67 -24.51 41.91
C ASN A 973 10.28 -24.85 42.49
N TYR A 974 9.33 -25.36 41.71
CA TYR A 974 7.94 -25.59 42.17
C TYR A 974 7.82 -26.54 43.37
N ASN A 975 8.83 -27.38 43.60
CA ASN A 975 8.90 -28.38 44.67
C ASN A 975 9.11 -27.79 46.07
N ARG A 976 9.39 -26.49 46.20
CA ARG A 976 9.46 -25.76 47.46
C ARG A 976 8.46 -24.61 47.52
N GLU A 977 8.30 -24.00 48.69
CA GLU A 977 7.48 -22.79 48.83
C GLU A 977 8.17 -21.63 48.09
N ILE A 978 7.48 -21.07 47.08
CA ILE A 978 7.96 -19.93 46.30
C ILE A 978 7.11 -18.73 46.66
N SER A 979 7.74 -17.68 47.20
CA SER A 979 7.05 -16.42 47.43
C SER A 979 7.09 -15.54 46.18
N MET A 980 6.06 -14.73 46.02
CA MET A 980 6.01 -13.77 44.90
C MET A 980 7.07 -12.67 45.03
N ASN A 981 7.47 -12.30 46.26
CA ASN A 981 8.56 -11.37 46.50
C ASN A 981 9.89 -11.89 45.98
N GLU A 982 10.19 -13.16 46.24
CA GLU A 982 11.42 -13.83 45.81
C GLU A 982 11.57 -13.82 44.28
N VAL A 983 10.48 -14.11 43.55
CA VAL A 983 10.51 -14.10 42.08
C VAL A 983 10.62 -12.68 41.53
N ALA A 984 9.98 -11.70 42.17
CA ALA A 984 10.10 -10.29 41.80
C ALA A 984 11.54 -9.76 41.99
N GLU A 985 12.21 -10.11 43.09
CA GLU A 985 13.62 -9.78 43.31
C GLU A 985 14.53 -10.46 42.28
N LYS A 986 14.27 -11.73 41.95
CA LYS A 986 15.07 -12.49 40.97
C LYS A 986 15.06 -11.86 39.58
N VAL A 987 13.93 -11.29 39.17
CA VAL A 987 13.80 -10.56 37.89
C VAL A 987 14.01 -9.05 38.04
N SER A 988 14.52 -8.60 39.20
CA SER A 988 14.89 -7.21 39.49
C SER A 988 13.75 -6.20 39.30
N VAL A 989 12.54 -6.54 39.75
CA VAL A 989 11.36 -5.66 39.71
C VAL A 989 10.68 -5.57 41.07
N SER A 990 9.92 -4.50 41.29
CA SER A 990 9.14 -4.36 42.53
C SER A 990 7.97 -5.35 42.57
N TYR A 991 7.63 -5.83 43.77
CA TYR A 991 6.51 -6.73 44.02
C TYR A 991 5.18 -6.23 43.39
N ASN A 992 4.84 -4.97 43.61
CA ASN A 992 3.59 -4.37 43.12
C ASN A 992 3.53 -4.34 41.59
N TYR A 993 4.68 -4.13 40.93
CA TYR A 993 4.77 -4.13 39.48
C TYR A 993 4.64 -5.54 38.91
N PHE A 994 5.37 -6.51 39.47
CA PHE A 994 5.30 -7.92 39.06
C PHE A 994 3.88 -8.48 39.21
N SER A 995 3.18 -8.15 40.30
CA SER A 995 1.83 -8.64 40.57
C SER A 995 0.78 -8.16 39.56
N ARG A 996 0.80 -6.88 39.21
CA ARG A 996 -0.07 -6.36 38.15
C ARG A 996 0.29 -6.94 36.79
N LEU A 997 1.59 -7.01 36.48
CA LEU A 997 2.08 -7.50 35.21
C LEU A 997 1.70 -8.98 34.97
N PHE A 998 1.95 -9.85 35.95
CA PHE A 998 1.68 -11.28 35.85
C PHE A 998 0.18 -11.55 35.68
N LYS A 999 -0.67 -10.88 36.48
CA LYS A 999 -2.13 -11.04 36.40
C LYS A 999 -2.70 -10.53 35.09
N ALA A 1000 -2.20 -9.40 34.58
CA ALA A 1000 -2.67 -8.81 33.33
C ALA A 1000 -2.32 -9.68 32.10
N GLN A 1001 -1.17 -10.34 32.10
CA GLN A 1001 -0.70 -11.13 30.96
C GLN A 1001 -1.13 -12.60 31.01
N MET A 1002 -1.10 -13.22 32.19
CA MET A 1002 -1.42 -14.66 32.35
C MET A 1002 -2.91 -14.92 32.61
N ASN A 1003 -3.70 -13.87 32.86
CA ASN A 1003 -5.11 -13.92 33.23
C ASN A 1003 -5.40 -14.85 34.44
N GLN A 1004 -4.38 -15.09 35.27
CA GLN A 1004 -4.42 -15.88 36.51
C GLN A 1004 -3.42 -15.28 37.51
N SER A 1005 -3.63 -15.54 38.80
CA SER A 1005 -2.69 -15.11 39.84
C SER A 1005 -1.41 -15.94 39.85
N PHE A 1006 -0.34 -15.38 40.41
CA PHE A 1006 0.94 -16.09 40.53
C PHE A 1006 0.82 -17.40 41.33
N SER A 1007 0.05 -17.39 42.43
CA SER A 1007 -0.20 -18.58 43.25
C SER A 1007 -0.99 -19.67 42.51
N GLU A 1008 -1.97 -19.28 41.68
CA GLU A 1008 -2.70 -20.22 40.81
C GLU A 1008 -1.78 -20.84 39.75
N TYR A 1009 -0.88 -20.04 39.18
CA TYR A 1009 0.11 -20.53 38.22
C TYR A 1009 1.05 -21.57 38.86
N VAL A 1010 1.63 -21.28 40.02
CA VAL A 1010 2.49 -22.24 40.75
C VAL A 1010 1.72 -23.53 41.07
N ALA A 1011 0.46 -23.42 41.51
CA ALA A 1011 -0.38 -24.58 41.75
C ALA A 1011 -0.61 -25.40 40.47
N SER A 1012 -0.84 -24.75 39.32
CA SER A 1012 -1.02 -25.42 38.03
C SER A 1012 0.22 -26.20 37.58
N VAL A 1013 1.43 -25.64 37.78
CA VAL A 1013 2.71 -26.29 37.48
C VAL A 1013 2.88 -27.53 38.36
N ARG A 1014 2.65 -27.41 39.68
CA ARG A 1014 2.69 -28.55 40.62
C ARG A 1014 1.71 -29.66 40.24
N MET A 1015 0.51 -29.32 39.76
CA MET A 1015 -0.49 -30.31 39.33
C MET A 1015 -0.09 -31.02 38.03
N ARG A 1016 0.48 -30.29 37.05
CA ARG A 1016 0.99 -30.90 35.81
C ARG A 1016 2.11 -31.89 36.10
N GLU A 1017 3.08 -31.51 36.93
CA GLU A 1017 4.20 -32.38 37.30
C GLU A 1017 3.75 -33.54 38.19
N ALA A 1018 2.80 -33.33 39.10
CA ALA A 1018 2.22 -34.42 39.89
C ALA A 1018 1.54 -35.48 39.00
N LYS A 1019 0.83 -35.04 37.97
CA LYS A 1019 0.19 -35.94 37.02
C LYS A 1019 1.25 -36.71 36.21
N ARG A 1020 2.30 -36.02 35.75
CA ARG A 1020 3.42 -36.63 35.04
C ARG A 1020 4.10 -37.71 35.89
N LEU A 1021 4.45 -37.42 37.14
CA LEU A 1021 5.07 -38.39 38.06
C LEU A 1021 4.19 -39.62 38.32
N ILE A 1022 2.86 -39.45 38.37
CA ILE A 1022 1.91 -40.56 38.55
C ILE A 1022 1.79 -41.41 37.27
N GLU A 1023 1.93 -40.80 36.09
CA GLU A 1023 1.82 -41.48 34.78
C GLU A 1023 3.14 -42.15 34.36
N GLU A 1024 4.30 -41.57 34.69
CA GLU A 1024 5.62 -42.09 34.30
C GLU A 1024 6.12 -43.22 35.21
N ASP A 1025 5.85 -43.17 36.52
CA ASP A 1025 6.29 -44.19 37.47
C ASP A 1025 5.17 -44.59 38.46
N PRO A 1026 4.41 -45.66 38.16
CA PRO A 1026 3.35 -46.17 39.02
C PRO A 1026 3.81 -46.68 40.39
N SER A 1027 5.13 -46.86 40.61
CA SER A 1027 5.71 -47.38 41.86
C SER A 1027 5.82 -46.31 42.96
N ILE A 1028 5.80 -45.02 42.59
CA ILE A 1028 5.89 -43.91 43.55
C ILE A 1028 4.59 -43.83 44.36
N LYS A 1029 4.70 -43.84 45.69
CA LYS A 1029 3.52 -43.71 46.56
C LYS A 1029 2.98 -42.28 46.45
N ILE A 1030 1.66 -42.12 46.52
CA ILE A 1030 0.98 -40.81 46.47
C ILE A 1030 1.50 -39.84 47.54
N LYS A 1031 1.97 -40.36 48.69
CA LYS A 1031 2.63 -39.57 49.73
C LYS A 1031 3.94 -38.95 49.24
N ASP A 1032 4.72 -39.71 48.47
CA ASP A 1032 6.01 -39.29 47.95
C ASP A 1032 5.83 -38.33 46.76
N VAL A 1033 4.81 -38.56 45.91
CA VAL A 1033 4.41 -37.59 44.87
C VAL A 1033 4.03 -36.25 45.48
N ALA A 1034 3.24 -36.24 46.56
CA ALA A 1034 2.84 -35.02 47.25
C ALA A 1034 4.06 -34.23 47.77
N ALA A 1035 5.04 -34.93 48.35
CA ALA A 1035 6.28 -34.32 48.83
C ALA A 1035 7.14 -33.78 47.66
N LEU A 1036 7.27 -34.54 46.57
CA LEU A 1036 8.05 -34.15 45.38
C LEU A 1036 7.52 -32.89 44.69
N VAL A 1037 6.21 -32.66 44.72
CA VAL A 1037 5.60 -31.46 44.14
C VAL A 1037 5.38 -30.33 45.16
N GLY A 1038 5.97 -30.42 46.35
CA GLY A 1038 6.01 -29.33 47.33
C GLY A 1038 4.76 -29.17 48.19
N TYR A 1039 4.03 -30.25 48.46
CA TYR A 1039 2.93 -30.27 49.43
C TYR A 1039 3.33 -31.02 50.71
N GLU A 1040 3.23 -30.35 51.87
CA GLU A 1040 3.55 -30.94 53.17
C GLU A 1040 2.54 -32.02 53.61
N SER A 1041 1.28 -31.87 53.17
CA SER A 1041 0.18 -32.77 53.52
C SER A 1041 -0.41 -33.45 52.30
N VAL A 1042 -0.46 -34.78 52.35
CA VAL A 1042 -1.12 -35.63 51.34
C VAL A 1042 -2.60 -35.27 51.19
N TYR A 1043 -3.25 -34.79 52.25
CA TYR A 1043 -4.63 -34.35 52.22
C TYR A 1043 -4.80 -33.07 51.38
N ALA A 1044 -3.95 -32.06 51.60
CA ALA A 1044 -3.97 -30.81 50.84
C ALA A 1044 -3.67 -31.06 49.35
N PHE A 1045 -2.66 -31.90 49.06
CA PHE A 1045 -2.34 -32.34 47.71
C PHE A 1045 -3.52 -33.05 47.04
N SER A 1046 -4.13 -34.04 47.70
CA SER A 1046 -5.23 -34.83 47.11
C SER A 1046 -6.46 -33.98 46.82
N ARG A 1047 -6.75 -32.97 47.66
CA ARG A 1047 -7.82 -32.01 47.44
C ARG A 1047 -7.53 -31.11 46.25
N ALA A 1048 -6.32 -30.54 46.16
CA ALA A 1048 -5.90 -29.70 45.04
C ALA A 1048 -5.91 -30.47 43.71
N PHE A 1049 -5.40 -31.70 43.69
CA PHE A 1049 -5.38 -32.56 42.51
C PHE A 1049 -6.79 -32.93 42.02
N LYS A 1050 -7.70 -33.27 42.96
CA LYS A 1050 -9.12 -33.53 42.63
C LYS A 1050 -9.83 -32.30 42.12
N GLN A 1051 -9.52 -31.12 42.65
CA GLN A 1051 -10.08 -29.86 42.19
C GLN A 1051 -9.60 -29.49 40.77
N TYR A 1052 -8.33 -29.77 40.46
CA TYR A 1052 -7.72 -29.41 39.18
C TYR A 1052 -8.04 -30.40 38.05
N PHE A 1053 -8.02 -31.72 38.30
CA PHE A 1053 -8.24 -32.75 37.28
C PHE A 1053 -9.61 -33.44 37.37
N HIS A 1054 -10.47 -33.05 38.31
CA HIS A 1054 -11.78 -33.65 38.60
C HIS A 1054 -11.74 -35.16 38.97
N VAL A 1055 -10.54 -35.72 39.17
CA VAL A 1055 -10.31 -37.11 39.59
C VAL A 1055 -9.32 -37.14 40.75
N SER A 1056 -9.46 -38.11 41.67
CA SER A 1056 -8.49 -38.25 42.76
C SER A 1056 -7.17 -38.84 42.25
N PRO A 1057 -6.02 -38.53 42.88
CA PRO A 1057 -4.73 -39.14 42.53
C PRO A 1057 -4.76 -40.68 42.55
N LYS A 1058 -5.54 -41.28 43.47
CA LYS A 1058 -5.74 -42.73 43.56
C LYS A 1058 -6.51 -43.29 42.36
N GLN A 1059 -7.57 -42.61 41.92
CA GLN A 1059 -8.35 -43.02 40.74
C GLN A 1059 -7.53 -42.87 39.46
N LYS A 1060 -6.70 -41.83 39.37
CA LYS A 1060 -5.82 -41.59 38.22
C LYS A 1060 -4.70 -42.62 38.09
N ARG A 1061 -4.20 -43.16 39.21
CA ARG A 1061 -3.22 -44.26 39.27
C ARG A 1061 -3.83 -45.65 38.96
N ALA A 1062 -5.15 -45.81 39.10
CA ALA A 1062 -5.83 -47.09 38.88
C ALA A 1062 -6.31 -47.29 37.42
N ARG A 1063 -6.13 -46.27 36.58
CA ARG A 1063 -6.27 -46.30 35.12
C ARG A 1063 -4.88 -46.28 34.51
#